data_AF-A0A9Q9M917-F1
#
_entry.id   AF-A0A9Q9M917-F1
#
_cell.length_a   1.000
_cell.length_b   1.000
_cell.length_c   1.000
_cell.angle_alpha   90.00
_cell.angle_beta   90.00
_cell.angle_gamma   90.00
#
_symmetry.space_group_name_H-M   'P 1'
#
loop_
_entity.id
_entity.type
_entity.pdbx_description
1 polymer ?
#
loop_
_entity_poly.entity_id
_entity_poly.type
_entity_poly.pdbx_seq_one_letter_code
_entity_poly.pdbx_strand_id
1 'polypeptide(L)'
;MAAGVPGTVMVWQDGERERWWSRAAALEHGREQPDWVTAVTGADHLSDLTQAQLTWLVARGPEPSARALLGKSLVLLRHRARLDVDRVAVARFELDALPLALRDAGEDADRLGLLLLPFRGPEPAVLVAGWLRHLGSARLWARLWLHRHAETAALALAPAAAGRPGRARQQAEDALRFLTATGHAETVARATRRHGVDVPLWGPPPARGGRTPAWARPGALPQLTLADGGTMPPDDVARLVGSLTWSRLDAPPEPPPGDPAPPDGGMPVTVESSAAAQPFVEPPAPEAEKLIAACDPAGLARLGRALLEGWLADGMPAGHAWAVLAQAHVGDDATMDVLAPLVRSWPARSRWARAIDGLAVLATAGTDAALRHLLSIEEGMSGGPTNERAAVYLTQAAGRRGLTVTQLADRLAPTLGLDRGITLDYGPRTFAVIADEHLTAHVVDATGRRLARPPKPGAKDTNPAAYDTFATFRKNLRAAAAAQVARLHRDMLARRLRPARDLAAVVLPHPILGPLARRLLWGEYGPGARLVRALRIAEDGTFADVEDGTATVDPDAPLGVVHPAELGTDLPRWTRLFTDYEILPPLPQLHRPVVVLTGAERAATSLAGPGPVPAEHVLGLLRRGWQGNGHDTAQRLHTQLWHRLPGGLALVAEMEPGITTWSATGGPPQRVTELWVDDAWSDHLRRTRHVPFGDCDPAALSEVLVELRAAGD
;
A
#
# COMPACT_ATOMS: atom_id res chain seq x y z
N MET A 1 42.94 32.58 14.18
CA MET A 1 41.55 32.99 13.89
C MET A 1 40.88 31.86 13.11
N ALA A 2 39.96 31.12 13.73
CA ALA A 2 39.27 30.00 13.10
C ALA A 2 38.36 30.53 12.00
N ALA A 3 38.62 30.17 10.75
CA ALA A 3 37.82 30.59 9.61
C ALA A 3 36.47 29.86 9.66
N GLY A 4 35.48 30.48 10.31
CA GLY A 4 34.16 29.91 10.57
C GLY A 4 33.40 29.55 9.29
N VAL A 5 32.57 28.52 9.39
CA VAL A 5 31.57 28.18 8.36
C VAL A 5 30.62 29.37 8.23
N PRO A 6 30.32 29.86 7.01
CA PRO A 6 29.36 30.95 6.81
C PRO A 6 28.00 30.61 7.44
N GLY A 7 27.31 31.62 7.98
CA GLY A 7 25.94 31.45 8.50
C GLY A 7 24.96 30.97 7.44
N THR A 8 23.80 30.47 7.87
CA THR A 8 22.77 29.95 6.96
C THR A 8 22.20 31.05 6.06
N VAL A 9 22.13 30.77 4.75
CA VAL A 9 21.54 31.65 3.70
C VAL A 9 20.50 30.91 2.87
N MET A 10 19.56 31.63 2.26
CA MET A 10 18.64 31.06 1.27
C MET A 10 19.36 30.84 -0.06
N VAL A 11 19.14 29.68 -0.65
CA VAL A 11 19.57 29.32 -2.01
C VAL A 11 18.43 28.54 -2.63
N TRP A 12 17.58 29.19 -3.43
CA TRP A 12 16.49 28.56 -4.17
C TRP A 12 16.98 28.01 -5.52
N GLN A 13 16.36 26.94 -6.01
CA GLN A 13 16.48 26.52 -7.42
C GLN A 13 15.46 27.27 -8.27
N ASP A 14 15.67 27.29 -9.58
CA ASP A 14 14.78 27.97 -10.53
C ASP A 14 13.32 27.49 -10.38
N GLY A 15 12.43 28.46 -10.14
CA GLY A 15 11.01 28.24 -9.93
C GLY A 15 10.63 27.52 -8.62
N GLU A 16 11.58 27.16 -7.76
CA GLU A 16 11.32 26.37 -6.54
C GLU A 16 10.49 27.17 -5.53
N ARG A 17 10.86 28.44 -5.32
CA ARG A 17 10.15 29.34 -4.41
C ARG A 17 8.73 29.58 -4.89
N GLU A 18 8.54 29.80 -6.19
CA GLU A 18 7.24 30.01 -6.81
C GLU A 18 6.37 28.75 -6.69
N ARG A 19 6.95 27.56 -6.88
CA ARG A 19 6.23 26.29 -6.64
C ARG A 19 5.78 26.15 -5.19
N TRP A 20 6.64 26.46 -4.22
CA TRP A 20 6.27 26.39 -2.80
C TRP A 20 5.22 27.45 -2.45
N TRP A 21 5.35 28.67 -2.98
CA TRP A 21 4.37 29.73 -2.82
C TRP A 21 3.02 29.39 -3.45
N SER A 22 3.00 28.69 -4.59
CA SER A 22 1.75 28.32 -5.28
C SER A 22 0.81 27.47 -4.40
N ARG A 23 1.37 26.77 -3.39
CA ARG A 23 0.58 26.04 -2.39
C ARG A 23 -0.30 26.95 -1.54
N ALA A 24 -0.04 28.26 -1.45
CA ALA A 24 -0.92 29.21 -0.79
C ALA A 24 -2.35 29.14 -1.35
N ALA A 25 -2.53 28.91 -2.65
CA ALA A 25 -3.86 28.72 -3.24
C ALA A 25 -4.61 27.48 -2.71
N ALA A 26 -3.89 26.42 -2.32
CA ALA A 26 -4.45 25.24 -1.67
C ALA A 26 -4.83 25.49 -0.20
N LEU A 27 -4.18 26.47 0.44
CA LEU A 27 -4.46 26.92 1.81
C LEU A 27 -5.60 27.97 1.85
N GLU A 28 -5.95 28.55 0.72
CA GLU A 28 -6.94 29.62 0.55
C GLU A 28 -8.40 29.15 0.50
N HIS A 29 -8.70 27.90 0.87
CA HIS A 29 -9.99 27.24 0.60
C HIS A 29 -11.23 27.77 1.35
N GLY A 30 -11.20 29.00 1.88
CA GLY A 30 -12.42 29.75 2.11
C GLY A 30 -12.23 31.21 1.77
N ARG A 31 -13.25 31.81 1.11
CA ARG A 31 -13.36 33.26 0.95
C ARG A 31 -12.87 33.92 2.23
N GLU A 32 -11.91 34.82 2.10
CA GLU A 32 -11.54 35.78 3.13
C GLU A 32 -12.83 36.19 3.85
N GLN A 33 -12.97 35.79 5.12
CA GLN A 33 -14.10 36.27 5.89
C GLN A 33 -13.71 37.66 6.41
N PRO A 34 -14.61 38.64 6.32
CA PRO A 34 -14.30 40.02 6.70
C PRO A 34 -13.76 40.15 8.14
N ASP A 35 -14.09 39.20 9.00
CA ASP A 35 -13.76 39.18 10.42
C ASP A 35 -12.46 38.44 10.75
N TRP A 36 -11.80 37.76 9.81
CA TRP A 36 -10.60 36.97 10.10
C TRP A 36 -9.44 37.81 10.62
N VAL A 37 -9.21 38.98 10.01
CA VAL A 37 -8.20 39.91 10.51
C VAL A 37 -8.48 40.27 11.96
N THR A 38 -9.73 40.65 12.27
CA THR A 38 -10.17 41.01 13.62
C THR A 38 -10.06 39.84 14.60
N ALA A 39 -10.47 38.64 14.20
CA ALA A 39 -10.40 37.44 15.02
C ALA A 39 -8.95 37.03 15.30
N VAL A 40 -8.06 37.17 14.32
CA VAL A 40 -6.63 36.88 14.46
C VAL A 40 -5.94 37.91 15.35
N THR A 41 -6.23 39.20 15.16
CA THR A 41 -5.61 40.26 15.97
C THR A 41 -6.16 40.32 17.39
N GLY A 42 -7.40 39.86 17.61
CA GLY A 42 -8.04 39.77 18.92
C GLY A 42 -7.81 38.46 19.68
N ALA A 43 -7.18 37.45 19.06
CA ALA A 43 -6.86 36.19 19.75
C ALA A 43 -5.61 36.34 20.62
N ASP A 44 -5.74 36.04 21.91
CA ASP A 44 -4.62 36.07 22.86
C ASP A 44 -3.72 34.84 22.70
N HIS A 45 -4.28 33.70 22.27
CA HIS A 45 -3.57 32.44 22.09
C HIS A 45 -3.88 31.75 20.76
N LEU A 46 -2.92 30.95 20.26
CA LEU A 46 -3.09 30.21 19.01
C LEU A 46 -4.17 29.13 19.08
N SER A 47 -4.43 28.59 20.26
CA SER A 47 -5.54 27.66 20.51
C SER A 47 -6.91 28.27 20.21
N ASP A 48 -7.01 29.60 20.22
CA ASP A 48 -8.24 30.34 19.99
C ASP A 48 -8.53 30.45 18.48
N LEU A 49 -7.49 30.24 17.65
CA LEU A 49 -7.59 30.21 16.20
C LEU A 49 -7.97 28.83 15.70
N THR A 50 -8.96 28.79 14.80
CA THR A 50 -9.29 27.59 14.04
C THR A 50 -8.14 27.23 13.08
N GLN A 51 -8.05 25.95 12.68
CA GLN A 51 -7.09 25.50 11.67
C GLN A 51 -7.18 26.30 10.36
N ALA A 52 -8.40 26.69 9.96
CA ALA A 52 -8.62 27.52 8.78
C ALA A 52 -8.03 28.94 8.94
N GLN A 53 -8.21 29.56 10.11
CA GLN A 53 -7.61 30.87 10.41
C GLN A 53 -6.09 30.81 10.51
N LEU A 54 -5.52 29.77 11.13
CA LEU A 54 -4.07 29.55 11.18
C LEU A 54 -3.47 29.40 9.79
N THR A 55 -4.09 28.57 8.97
CA THR A 55 -3.68 28.30 7.59
C THR A 55 -3.72 29.58 6.73
N TRP A 56 -4.81 30.34 6.84
CA TRP A 56 -4.95 31.63 6.17
C TRP A 56 -3.94 32.68 6.67
N LEU A 57 -3.68 32.74 7.99
CA LEU A 57 -2.75 33.70 8.57
C LEU A 57 -1.34 33.53 7.99
N VAL A 58 -0.85 32.29 7.88
CA VAL A 58 0.45 32.01 7.25
C VAL A 58 0.46 32.38 5.77
N ALA A 59 -0.60 32.08 5.03
CA ALA A 59 -0.67 32.33 3.59
C ALA A 59 -0.82 33.82 3.24
N ARG A 60 -1.72 34.54 3.91
CA ARG A 60 -2.13 35.91 3.54
C ARG A 60 -2.29 36.89 4.70
N GLY A 61 -2.34 36.42 5.93
CA GLY A 61 -2.61 37.30 7.07
C GLY A 61 -1.52 38.35 7.31
N PRO A 62 -1.78 39.35 8.18
CA PRO A 62 -0.86 40.45 8.45
C PRO A 62 0.52 39.95 8.87
N GLU A 63 1.57 40.57 8.32
CA GLU A 63 2.94 40.08 8.47
C GLU A 63 3.42 39.94 9.93
N PRO A 64 3.15 40.88 10.86
CA PRO A 64 3.53 40.72 12.27
C PRO A 64 2.87 39.50 12.93
N SER A 65 1.57 39.30 12.69
CA SER A 65 0.79 38.19 13.23
C SER A 65 1.23 36.86 12.63
N ALA A 66 1.53 36.81 11.33
CA ALA A 66 1.99 35.61 10.65
C ALA A 66 3.41 35.21 11.08
N ARG A 67 4.32 36.18 11.26
CA ARG A 67 5.68 35.93 11.76
C ARG A 67 5.69 35.38 13.19
N ALA A 68 4.74 35.80 14.03
CA ALA A 68 4.59 35.26 15.38
C ALA A 68 4.33 33.73 15.39
N LEU A 69 3.81 33.16 14.29
CA LEU A 69 3.59 31.72 14.15
C LEU A 69 4.88 30.93 13.92
N LEU A 70 5.94 31.52 13.36
CA LEU A 70 7.16 30.80 13.00
C LEU A 70 7.83 30.16 14.22
N GLY A 71 7.79 30.84 15.37
CA GLY A 71 8.31 30.33 16.63
C GLY A 71 7.41 29.30 17.33
N LYS A 72 6.23 28.99 16.78
CA LYS A 72 5.21 28.15 17.42
C LYS A 72 5.05 26.85 16.65
N SER A 73 4.73 25.79 17.38
CA SER A 73 4.48 24.47 16.79
C SER A 73 3.05 24.42 16.24
N LEU A 74 2.91 24.03 14.97
CA LEU A 74 1.63 23.88 14.29
C LEU A 74 1.15 22.42 14.27
N VAL A 75 1.50 21.63 15.29
CA VAL A 75 1.12 20.20 15.43
C VAL A 75 -0.39 19.96 15.37
N LEU A 76 -1.20 21.00 15.57
CA LEU A 76 -2.66 20.94 15.39
C LEU A 76 -3.09 20.73 13.93
N LEU A 77 -2.23 20.95 12.93
CA LEU A 77 -2.56 20.70 11.52
C LEU A 77 -2.25 19.24 11.14
N ARG A 78 -3.09 18.66 10.27
CA ARG A 78 -2.78 17.36 9.64
C ARG A 78 -1.43 17.39 8.94
N HIS A 79 -0.77 16.25 8.84
CA HIS A 79 0.60 16.16 8.33
C HIS A 79 0.81 16.84 6.96
N ARG A 80 -0.15 16.75 6.04
CA ARG A 80 -0.06 17.39 4.72
C ARG A 80 -0.40 18.88 4.76
N ALA A 81 -1.46 19.26 5.46
CA ALA A 81 -1.78 20.67 5.71
C ALA A 81 -0.59 21.39 6.38
N ARG A 82 0.07 20.74 7.34
CA ARG A 82 1.29 21.23 7.99
C ARG A 82 2.41 21.44 6.98
N LEU A 83 2.69 20.45 6.12
CA LEU A 83 3.73 20.59 5.10
C LEU A 83 3.47 21.73 4.11
N ASP A 84 2.22 21.89 3.64
CA ASP A 84 1.86 22.98 2.73
C ASP A 84 1.99 24.35 3.40
N VAL A 85 1.54 24.47 4.65
CA VAL A 85 1.70 25.66 5.48
C VAL A 85 3.18 25.98 5.69
N ASP A 86 4.01 24.98 6.02
CA ASP A 86 5.44 25.16 6.25
C ASP A 86 6.19 25.55 4.96
N ARG A 87 5.83 24.97 3.80
CA ARG A 87 6.39 25.36 2.49
C ARG A 87 6.04 26.81 2.16
N VAL A 88 4.79 27.22 2.39
CA VAL A 88 4.35 28.60 2.18
C VAL A 88 5.06 29.54 3.17
N ALA A 89 5.22 29.14 4.43
CA ALA A 89 5.96 29.91 5.42
C ALA A 89 7.42 30.11 5.02
N VAL A 90 8.11 29.06 4.57
CA VAL A 90 9.50 29.17 4.09
C VAL A 90 9.59 30.02 2.83
N ALA A 91 8.66 29.89 1.89
CA ALA A 91 8.63 30.71 0.67
C ALA A 91 8.35 32.20 0.95
N ARG A 92 7.49 32.48 1.95
CA ARG A 92 7.04 33.83 2.33
C ARG A 92 8.04 34.57 3.22
N PHE A 93 8.56 33.88 4.24
CA PHE A 93 9.38 34.47 5.31
C PHE A 93 10.86 34.11 5.22
N GLU A 94 11.25 33.23 4.29
CA GLU A 94 12.64 32.93 3.95
C GLU A 94 13.49 32.56 5.19
N LEU A 95 14.59 33.28 5.45
CA LEU A 95 15.49 33.00 6.57
C LEU A 95 14.79 33.05 7.93
N ASP A 96 13.75 33.87 8.08
CA ASP A 96 13.02 33.98 9.35
C ASP A 96 12.25 32.69 9.67
N ALA A 97 11.99 31.85 8.67
CA ALA A 97 11.38 30.53 8.83
C ALA A 97 12.41 29.41 9.12
N LEU A 98 13.73 29.70 9.18
CA LEU A 98 14.75 28.69 9.47
C LEU A 98 14.49 27.93 10.80
N PRO A 99 14.14 28.59 11.93
CA PRO A 99 13.82 27.87 13.16
C PRO A 99 12.62 26.93 13.03
N LEU A 100 11.60 27.33 12.27
CA LEU A 100 10.43 26.50 11.96
C LEU A 100 10.88 25.27 11.15
N ALA A 101 11.61 25.49 10.06
CA ALA A 101 12.07 24.42 9.18
C ALA A 101 12.98 23.41 9.91
N LEU A 102 13.92 23.86 10.74
CA LEU A 102 14.79 22.97 11.53
C LEU A 102 14.01 22.17 12.58
N ARG A 103 13.06 22.79 13.28
CA ARG A 103 12.23 22.13 14.29
C ARG A 103 11.37 21.05 13.64
N ASP A 104 10.62 21.43 12.61
CA ASP A 104 9.59 20.58 12.02
C ASP A 104 10.22 19.45 11.18
N ALA A 105 11.29 19.74 10.45
CA ALA A 105 12.08 18.70 9.78
C ALA A 105 12.84 17.79 10.76
N GLY A 106 13.22 18.30 11.94
CA GLY A 106 13.82 17.49 13.00
C GLY A 106 12.83 16.54 13.70
N GLU A 107 11.55 16.94 13.78
CA GLU A 107 10.46 16.15 14.34
C GLU A 107 10.01 15.02 13.39
N ASP A 108 9.80 15.33 12.10
CA ASP A 108 9.36 14.37 11.09
C ASP A 108 10.18 14.53 9.79
N ALA A 109 11.40 13.97 9.81
CA ALA A 109 12.34 14.06 8.69
C ALA A 109 11.81 13.45 7.39
N ASP A 110 10.95 12.42 7.45
CA ASP A 110 10.43 11.78 6.25
C ASP A 110 9.49 12.71 5.48
N ARG A 111 8.60 13.40 6.20
CA ARG A 111 7.59 14.26 5.57
C ARG A 111 8.05 15.71 5.39
N LEU A 112 8.77 16.24 6.37
CA LEU A 112 9.10 17.67 6.47
C LEU A 112 10.58 17.96 6.15
N GLY A 113 11.40 16.92 5.91
CA GLY A 113 12.83 17.07 5.60
C GLY A 113 13.13 17.95 4.39
N LEU A 114 12.22 18.00 3.42
CA LEU A 114 12.35 18.84 2.22
C LEU A 114 12.40 20.34 2.55
N LEU A 115 11.86 20.77 3.69
CA LEU A 115 11.87 22.18 4.12
C LEU A 115 13.27 22.74 4.24
N LEU A 116 14.29 21.88 4.44
CA LEU A 116 15.68 22.29 4.56
C LEU A 116 16.40 22.51 3.23
N LEU A 117 15.85 22.05 2.10
CA LEU A 117 16.47 22.14 0.78
C LEU A 117 16.97 23.54 0.39
N PRO A 118 16.20 24.63 0.61
CA PRO A 118 16.66 25.97 0.25
C PRO A 118 17.60 26.61 1.28
N PHE A 119 17.78 26.02 2.47
CA PHE A 119 18.64 26.58 3.51
C PHE A 119 20.06 26.01 3.40
N ARG A 120 21.02 26.84 3.01
CA ARG A 120 22.43 26.50 2.94
C ARG A 120 23.17 27.01 4.16
N GLY A 121 23.57 26.13 5.07
CA GLY A 121 24.40 26.48 6.22
C GLY A 121 24.71 25.30 7.14
N PRO A 122 25.38 25.56 8.28
CA PRO A 122 25.86 24.51 9.18
C PRO A 122 24.74 23.80 9.95
N GLU A 123 23.67 24.51 10.36
CA GLU A 123 22.59 23.92 11.14
C GLU A 123 21.81 22.86 10.32
N PRO A 124 21.38 23.13 9.07
CA PRO A 124 20.81 22.09 8.21
C PRO A 124 21.81 20.95 7.93
N ALA A 125 23.09 21.25 7.70
CA ALA A 125 24.12 20.23 7.40
C ALA A 125 24.22 19.14 8.49
N VAL A 126 24.27 19.56 9.75
CA VAL A 126 24.36 18.64 10.90
C VAL A 126 23.09 17.81 11.02
N LEU A 127 21.93 18.43 10.84
CA LEU A 127 20.64 17.76 10.95
C LEU A 127 20.47 16.70 9.85
N VAL A 128 20.71 17.05 8.58
CA VAL A 128 20.53 16.13 7.44
C VAL A 128 21.55 15.00 7.42
N ALA A 129 22.79 15.23 7.91
CA ALA A 129 23.79 14.16 8.05
C ALA A 129 23.28 13.03 8.95
N GLY A 130 22.43 13.36 9.93
CA GLY A 130 21.78 12.40 10.80
C GLY A 130 20.82 11.44 10.09
N TRP A 131 20.29 11.83 8.94
CA TRP A 131 19.25 11.09 8.22
C TRP A 131 19.78 10.12 7.15
N LEU A 132 21.08 10.15 6.83
CA LEU A 132 21.65 9.25 5.81
C LEU A 132 21.48 7.75 6.11
N ARG A 133 21.37 7.40 7.39
CA ARG A 133 21.14 6.02 7.85
C ARG A 133 19.65 5.70 8.05
N HIS A 134 18.76 6.67 7.88
CA HIS A 134 17.32 6.43 7.89
C HIS A 134 16.91 5.69 6.61
N LEU A 135 15.68 5.19 6.58
CA LEU A 135 15.06 4.65 5.37
C LEU A 135 14.14 5.72 4.77
N GLY A 136 13.71 5.53 3.53
CA GLY A 136 12.69 6.37 2.89
C GLY A 136 13.11 7.81 2.62
N SER A 137 12.15 8.73 2.76
CA SER A 137 12.26 10.11 2.30
C SER A 137 13.29 10.93 3.10
N ALA A 138 13.47 10.68 4.40
CA ALA A 138 14.47 11.36 5.21
C ALA A 138 15.90 11.19 4.63
N ARG A 139 16.21 9.97 4.15
CA ARG A 139 17.49 9.69 3.48
C ARG A 139 17.60 10.39 2.13
N LEU A 140 16.51 10.42 1.35
CA LEU A 140 16.46 11.17 0.09
C LEU A 140 16.76 12.66 0.34
N TRP A 141 16.07 13.29 1.29
CA TRP A 141 16.26 14.70 1.61
C TRP A 141 17.70 14.98 2.04
N ALA A 142 18.31 14.09 2.81
CA ALA A 142 19.73 14.22 3.14
C ALA A 142 20.64 14.15 1.92
N ARG A 143 20.43 13.18 1.02
CA ARG A 143 21.23 13.04 -0.20
C ARG A 143 21.09 14.25 -1.12
N LEU A 144 19.86 14.72 -1.34
CA LEU A 144 19.57 15.91 -2.14
C LEU A 144 20.21 17.17 -1.54
N TRP A 145 20.06 17.38 -0.23
CA TRP A 145 20.65 18.52 0.46
C TRP A 145 22.18 18.49 0.41
N LEU A 146 22.79 17.33 0.71
CA LEU A 146 24.24 17.15 0.69
C LEU A 146 24.80 17.39 -0.72
N HIS A 147 24.14 16.89 -1.76
CA HIS A 147 24.58 17.11 -3.13
C HIS A 147 24.45 18.58 -3.54
N ARG A 148 23.32 19.22 -3.21
CA ARG A 148 23.03 20.63 -3.52
C ARG A 148 23.99 21.60 -2.80
N HIS A 149 24.40 21.26 -1.57
CA HIS A 149 25.19 22.13 -0.69
C HIS A 149 26.54 21.50 -0.29
N ALA A 150 27.16 20.74 -1.20
CA ALA A 150 28.32 19.89 -0.93
C ALA A 150 29.50 20.60 -0.24
N GLU A 151 29.82 21.83 -0.65
CA GLU A 151 30.90 22.61 -0.04
C GLU A 151 30.59 23.00 1.40
N THR A 152 29.39 23.53 1.65
CA THR A 152 28.93 23.90 2.99
C THR A 152 28.84 22.67 3.89
N ALA A 153 28.32 21.56 3.36
CA ALA A 153 28.25 20.28 4.06
C ALA A 153 29.63 19.79 4.50
N ALA A 154 30.60 19.78 3.57
CA ALA A 154 31.95 19.31 3.85
C ALA A 154 32.64 20.17 4.92
N LEU A 155 32.50 21.50 4.84
CA LEU A 155 33.06 22.43 5.84
C LEU A 155 32.39 22.27 7.21
N ALA A 156 31.07 22.14 7.27
CA ALA A 156 30.33 22.01 8.52
C ALA A 156 30.58 20.67 9.24
N LEU A 157 30.77 19.58 8.49
CA LEU A 157 30.84 18.22 9.04
C LEU A 157 32.27 17.76 9.34
N ALA A 158 33.30 18.35 8.70
CA ALA A 158 34.70 17.96 8.91
C ALA A 158 35.16 18.01 10.39
N PRO A 159 34.82 19.03 11.21
CA PRO A 159 35.17 19.04 12.62
C PRO A 159 34.52 17.91 13.42
N ALA A 160 33.27 17.56 13.11
CA ALA A 160 32.54 16.48 13.79
C ALA A 160 33.12 15.10 13.44
N ALA A 161 33.56 14.91 12.19
CA ALA A 161 34.25 13.69 11.76
C ALA A 161 35.62 13.49 12.45
N ALA A 162 36.30 14.60 12.79
CA ALA A 162 37.55 14.60 13.56
C ALA A 162 37.36 14.37 15.07
N GLY A 163 36.12 14.39 15.54
CA GLY A 163 35.79 14.39 16.96
C GLY A 163 35.99 13.04 17.65
N ARG A 164 35.52 12.97 18.91
CA ARG A 164 35.51 11.71 19.68
C ARG A 164 34.57 10.69 19.03
N PRO A 165 34.86 9.37 19.15
CA PRO A 165 33.94 8.32 18.74
C PRO A 165 32.54 8.52 19.34
N GLY A 166 31.51 8.47 18.49
CA GLY A 166 30.14 8.73 18.89
C GLY A 166 29.21 8.92 17.70
N ARG A 167 27.92 9.14 17.98
CA ARG A 167 26.88 9.27 16.94
C ARG A 167 27.16 10.43 15.98
N ALA A 168 27.56 11.60 16.48
CA ALA A 168 27.84 12.78 15.67
C ALA A 168 29.01 12.56 14.70
N ARG A 169 30.10 11.93 15.18
CA ARG A 169 31.24 11.55 14.33
C ARG A 169 30.81 10.58 13.23
N GLN A 170 30.06 9.54 13.58
CA GLN A 170 29.58 8.55 12.61
C GLN A 170 28.72 9.20 11.52
N GLN A 171 27.79 10.08 11.88
CA GLN A 171 26.91 10.79 10.95
C GLN A 171 27.72 11.70 10.01
N ALA A 172 28.69 12.43 10.55
CA ALA A 172 29.58 13.27 9.77
C ALA A 172 30.44 12.45 8.78
N GLU A 173 31.04 11.35 9.24
CA GLU A 173 31.82 10.47 8.36
C GLU A 173 30.95 9.82 7.27
N ASP A 174 29.73 9.37 7.60
CA ASP A 174 28.79 8.79 6.62
C ASP A 174 28.45 9.81 5.52
N ALA A 175 28.25 11.08 5.89
CA ALA A 175 27.99 12.18 4.95
C ALA A 175 29.19 12.56 4.09
N LEU A 176 30.39 12.64 4.66
CA LEU A 176 31.60 12.93 3.90
C LEU A 176 31.95 11.79 2.93
N ARG A 177 31.72 10.53 3.34
CA ARG A 177 31.85 9.35 2.45
C ARG A 177 30.83 9.41 1.30
N PHE A 178 29.59 9.77 1.59
CA PHE A 178 28.57 9.97 0.54
C PHE A 178 28.97 11.06 -0.47
N LEU A 179 29.44 12.22 -0.01
CA LEU A 179 29.91 13.30 -0.88
C LEU A 179 31.08 12.85 -1.76
N THR A 180 32.05 12.14 -1.18
CA THR A 180 33.19 11.58 -1.92
C THR A 180 32.73 10.61 -3.01
N ALA A 181 31.84 9.68 -2.67
CA ALA A 181 31.31 8.67 -3.59
C ALA A 181 30.44 9.27 -4.72
N THR A 182 29.89 10.48 -4.52
CA THR A 182 29.03 11.17 -5.50
C THR A 182 29.74 12.26 -6.28
N GLY A 183 31.08 12.21 -6.35
CA GLY A 183 31.89 13.08 -7.20
C GLY A 183 32.42 14.35 -6.51
N HIS A 184 32.18 14.55 -5.22
CA HIS A 184 32.63 15.73 -4.46
C HIS A 184 33.93 15.48 -3.66
N ALA A 185 34.75 14.52 -4.09
CA ALA A 185 35.98 14.13 -3.39
C ALA A 185 36.96 15.28 -3.16
N GLU A 186 37.15 16.15 -4.16
CA GLU A 186 38.05 17.31 -4.05
C GLU A 186 37.53 18.35 -3.04
N THR A 187 36.21 18.59 -3.05
CA THR A 187 35.52 19.48 -2.10
C THR A 187 35.71 19.00 -0.66
N VAL A 188 35.53 17.70 -0.44
CA VAL A 188 35.75 17.07 0.88
C VAL A 188 37.22 17.20 1.30
N ALA A 189 38.16 16.89 0.40
CA ALA A 189 39.59 17.00 0.69
C ALA A 189 40.02 18.45 1.01
N ARG A 190 39.44 19.44 0.34
CA ARG A 190 39.70 20.86 0.64
C ARG A 190 39.16 21.24 2.02
N ALA A 191 37.97 20.79 2.38
CA ALA A 191 37.37 21.05 3.68
C ALA A 191 38.14 20.38 4.82
N THR A 192 38.52 19.10 4.68
CA THR A 192 39.28 18.38 5.71
C THR A 192 40.68 18.99 5.91
N ARG A 193 41.39 19.36 4.84
CA ARG A 193 42.67 20.11 4.92
C ARG A 193 42.53 21.43 5.67
N ARG A 194 41.47 22.19 5.39
CA ARG A 194 41.21 23.48 6.05
C ARG A 194 40.99 23.35 7.55
N HIS A 195 40.46 22.21 8.00
CA HIS A 195 40.26 21.90 9.42
C HIS A 195 41.38 21.05 10.03
N GLY A 196 42.46 20.77 9.29
CA GLY A 196 43.60 19.97 9.77
C GLY A 196 43.24 18.51 10.07
N VAL A 197 42.26 17.95 9.37
CA VAL A 197 41.75 16.59 9.61
C VAL A 197 42.23 15.65 8.52
N ASP A 198 42.84 14.53 8.90
CA ASP A 198 43.17 13.41 8.01
C ASP A 198 42.21 12.24 8.31
N VAL A 199 41.00 12.30 7.74
CA VAL A 199 40.03 11.19 7.87
C VAL A 199 40.28 10.22 6.73
N PRO A 200 40.59 8.93 6.99
CA PRO A 200 40.62 7.92 5.95
C PRO A 200 39.17 7.66 5.49
N LEU A 201 38.71 8.43 4.51
CA LEU A 201 37.36 8.38 3.95
C LEU A 201 37.16 7.24 2.92
N TRP A 202 38.12 6.32 2.82
CA TRP A 202 38.20 5.31 1.77
C TRP A 202 37.81 3.94 2.35
N GLY A 203 36.62 3.45 2.00
CA GLY A 203 36.18 2.08 2.28
C GLY A 203 34.72 1.97 2.74
N PRO A 204 34.06 0.81 2.52
CA PRO A 204 32.72 0.54 3.04
C PRO A 204 32.72 0.62 4.58
N PRO A 205 31.58 1.00 5.21
CA PRO A 205 31.48 1.11 6.66
C PRO A 205 31.89 -0.21 7.33
N PRO A 206 32.62 -0.17 8.45
CA PRO A 206 33.05 -1.38 9.14
C PRO A 206 31.83 -2.20 9.54
N ALA A 207 31.92 -3.49 9.23
CA ALA A 207 30.93 -4.50 9.50
C ALA A 207 30.51 -4.51 10.98
N ARG A 208 29.25 -4.18 11.29
CA ARG A 208 28.61 -4.55 12.57
C ARG A 208 28.30 -6.06 12.59
N GLY A 209 29.33 -6.88 12.79
CA GLY A 209 29.14 -8.29 13.11
C GLY A 209 28.67 -8.44 14.56
N GLY A 210 27.38 -8.71 14.78
CA GLY A 210 26.91 -9.23 16.06
C GLY A 210 27.48 -10.65 16.28
N ARG A 211 27.72 -11.06 17.54
CA ARG A 211 28.10 -12.45 17.85
C ARG A 211 27.02 -13.40 17.34
N THR A 212 27.39 -14.40 16.55
CA THR A 212 26.47 -15.45 16.07
C THR A 212 25.80 -16.15 17.27
N PRO A 213 24.44 -16.18 17.32
CA PRO A 213 23.72 -16.81 18.42
C PRO A 213 23.93 -18.32 18.46
N ALA A 214 23.71 -18.93 19.63
CA ALA A 214 23.97 -20.36 19.83
C ALA A 214 23.19 -21.27 18.87
N TRP A 215 21.94 -20.92 18.58
CA TRP A 215 21.06 -21.65 17.64
C TRP A 215 21.49 -21.52 16.17
N ALA A 216 22.37 -20.56 15.83
CA ALA A 216 22.90 -20.36 14.48
C ALA A 216 24.30 -20.96 14.28
N ARG A 217 24.84 -21.69 15.27
CA ARG A 217 26.15 -22.34 15.12
C ARG A 217 26.01 -23.61 14.28
N PRO A 218 27.01 -23.97 13.44
CA PRO A 218 26.93 -25.16 12.59
C PRO A 218 26.53 -26.44 13.32
N GLY A 219 27.01 -26.66 14.54
CA GLY A 219 26.68 -27.86 15.34
C GLY A 219 25.24 -27.92 15.87
N ALA A 220 24.48 -26.83 15.80
CA ALA A 220 23.06 -26.78 16.18
C ALA A 220 22.12 -26.86 14.96
N LEU A 221 22.67 -26.81 13.73
CA LEU A 221 21.93 -26.76 12.49
C LEU A 221 21.87 -28.14 11.83
N PRO A 222 20.83 -28.43 11.03
CA PRO A 222 20.77 -29.67 10.26
C PRO A 222 21.94 -29.76 9.28
N GLN A 223 22.43 -30.97 9.06
CA GLN A 223 23.51 -31.24 8.11
C GLN A 223 23.08 -30.84 6.70
N LEU A 224 23.91 -30.02 6.04
CA LEU A 224 23.70 -29.60 4.66
C LEU A 224 24.31 -30.61 3.69
N THR A 225 23.51 -31.00 2.71
CA THR A 225 23.92 -31.83 1.57
C THR A 225 24.16 -30.95 0.35
N LEU A 226 25.24 -31.23 -0.37
CA LEU A 226 25.55 -30.64 -1.66
C LEU A 226 24.69 -31.28 -2.75
N ALA A 227 24.51 -30.59 -3.87
CA ALA A 227 23.72 -31.08 -4.99
C ALA A 227 24.27 -32.38 -5.62
N ASP A 228 25.56 -32.68 -5.43
CA ASP A 228 26.22 -33.90 -5.86
C ASP A 228 26.08 -35.08 -4.85
N GLY A 229 25.35 -34.88 -3.76
CA GLY A 229 25.16 -35.86 -2.68
C GLY A 229 26.25 -35.83 -1.60
N GLY A 230 27.26 -34.97 -1.72
CA GLY A 230 28.27 -34.75 -0.67
C GLY A 230 27.71 -34.01 0.56
N THR A 231 28.48 -33.99 1.65
CA THR A 231 28.16 -33.17 2.84
C THR A 231 28.94 -31.87 2.79
N MET A 232 28.27 -30.74 3.05
CA MET A 232 28.95 -29.44 3.14
C MET A 232 29.85 -29.39 4.40
N PRO A 233 31.13 -28.99 4.26
CA PRO A 233 32.04 -28.86 5.41
C PRO A 233 31.51 -27.88 6.47
N PRO A 234 31.73 -28.14 7.78
CA PRO A 234 31.26 -27.25 8.85
C PRO A 234 31.75 -25.80 8.74
N ASP A 235 32.96 -25.59 8.21
CA ASP A 235 33.52 -24.25 7.98
C ASP A 235 32.76 -23.50 6.88
N ASP A 236 32.28 -24.21 5.86
CA ASP A 236 31.49 -23.63 4.77
C ASP A 236 30.08 -23.28 5.27
N VAL A 237 29.50 -24.13 6.12
CA VAL A 237 28.24 -23.82 6.83
C VAL A 237 28.41 -22.57 7.70
N ALA A 238 29.53 -22.45 8.42
CA ALA A 238 29.82 -21.28 9.24
C ALA A 238 29.95 -20.00 8.41
N ARG A 239 30.61 -20.06 7.24
CA ARG A 239 30.72 -18.93 6.31
C ARG A 239 29.37 -18.55 5.70
N LEU A 240 28.57 -19.54 5.29
CA LEU A 240 27.21 -19.32 4.80
C LEU A 240 26.37 -18.59 5.86
N VAL A 241 26.28 -19.12 7.08
CA VAL A 241 25.52 -18.49 8.17
C VAL A 241 26.07 -17.11 8.49
N GLY A 242 27.40 -16.96 8.55
CA GLY A 242 28.07 -15.67 8.74
C GLY A 242 27.61 -14.64 7.71
N SER A 243 27.53 -15.01 6.44
CA SER A 243 27.00 -14.15 5.39
C SER A 243 25.50 -13.89 5.53
N LEU A 244 24.69 -14.88 5.92
CA LEU A 244 23.24 -14.68 6.11
C LEU A 244 22.92 -13.71 7.25
N THR A 245 23.82 -13.51 8.21
CA THR A 245 23.65 -12.47 9.25
C THR A 245 23.61 -11.04 8.69
N TRP A 246 24.01 -10.86 7.43
CA TRP A 246 23.98 -9.59 6.69
C TRP A 246 22.73 -9.39 5.86
N SER A 247 21.81 -10.37 5.84
CA SER A 247 20.56 -10.27 5.09
C SER A 247 19.80 -9.02 5.54
N ARG A 248 19.52 -8.13 4.60
CA ARG A 248 18.87 -6.83 4.82
C ARG A 248 17.98 -6.48 3.63
N LEU A 249 17.07 -5.55 3.84
CA LEU A 249 16.36 -4.93 2.74
C LEU A 249 17.33 -4.10 1.89
N ASP A 250 17.11 -4.10 0.59
CA ASP A 250 17.78 -3.19 -0.33
C ASP A 250 17.47 -1.74 0.06
N ALA A 251 18.22 -0.80 -0.50
CA ALA A 251 17.87 0.59 -0.41
C ALA A 251 16.44 0.78 -0.97
N PRO A 252 15.50 1.40 -0.22
CA PRO A 252 14.24 1.80 -0.81
C PRO A 252 14.53 2.66 -2.04
N PRO A 253 13.82 2.42 -3.16
CA PRO A 253 13.95 3.26 -4.34
C PRO A 253 13.66 4.71 -3.94
N GLU A 254 14.54 5.61 -4.37
CA GLU A 254 14.34 7.03 -4.11
C GLU A 254 13.12 7.51 -4.89
N PRO A 255 12.13 8.14 -4.24
CA PRO A 255 11.07 8.78 -5.00
C PRO A 255 11.69 9.90 -5.87
N PRO A 256 11.12 10.18 -7.05
CA PRO A 256 11.62 11.25 -7.90
C PRO A 256 11.64 12.57 -7.11
N PRO A 257 12.70 13.40 -7.25
CA PRO A 257 12.76 14.67 -6.54
C PRO A 257 11.63 15.60 -7.00
N GLY A 258 10.78 16.01 -6.06
CA GLY A 258 9.66 16.93 -6.30
C GLY A 258 8.29 16.27 -6.17
N ASP A 259 7.25 17.08 -6.28
CA ASP A 259 5.87 16.60 -6.33
C ASP A 259 5.65 16.05 -7.77
N PRO A 260 5.37 14.74 -7.98
CA PRO A 260 5.03 14.23 -9.30
C PRO A 260 3.86 15.01 -9.90
N ALA A 261 4.04 15.47 -11.14
CA ALA A 261 2.93 15.97 -11.96
C ALA A 261 1.91 14.84 -12.11
N PRO A 262 0.63 15.05 -11.73
CA PRO A 262 -0.38 14.04 -11.94
C PRO A 262 -0.52 13.79 -13.45
N PRO A 263 -0.80 12.55 -13.88
CA PRO A 263 -1.01 12.23 -15.30
C PRO A 263 -2.08 13.10 -15.98
N ASP A 264 -2.98 13.69 -15.19
CA ASP A 264 -4.18 14.39 -15.66
C ASP A 264 -4.08 15.92 -15.50
N GLY A 265 -2.91 16.48 -15.20
CA GLY A 265 -2.70 17.94 -15.10
C GLY A 265 -3.26 18.60 -13.83
N GLY A 266 -3.66 17.81 -12.83
CA GLY A 266 -3.99 18.31 -11.49
C GLY A 266 -2.79 18.91 -10.75
N MET A 267 -3.02 19.56 -9.61
CA MET A 267 -1.93 20.07 -8.78
C MET A 267 -1.05 18.90 -8.28
N PRO A 268 0.28 18.95 -8.48
CA PRO A 268 1.16 17.86 -8.11
C PRO A 268 1.10 17.56 -6.61
N VAL A 269 1.11 16.27 -6.32
CA VAL A 269 0.93 15.69 -4.99
C VAL A 269 2.31 15.37 -4.44
N THR A 270 2.64 15.92 -3.28
CA THR A 270 3.83 15.53 -2.54
C THR A 270 3.81 14.02 -2.31
N VAL A 271 4.92 13.35 -2.64
CA VAL A 271 5.12 11.94 -2.32
C VAL A 271 5.10 11.77 -0.81
N GLU A 272 3.94 11.44 -0.25
CA GLU A 272 3.88 10.82 1.06
C GLU A 272 4.57 9.47 0.95
N SER A 273 5.73 9.39 1.60
CA SER A 273 6.41 8.15 1.94
C SER A 273 7.07 7.42 0.77
N SER A 274 8.11 6.66 1.12
CA SER A 274 8.64 5.46 0.47
C SER A 274 7.58 4.39 0.07
N ALA A 275 6.32 4.77 -0.14
CA ALA A 275 5.17 3.92 -0.42
C ALA A 275 5.06 3.56 -1.90
N ALA A 276 5.59 4.37 -2.84
CA ALA A 276 5.47 4.07 -4.27
C ALA A 276 6.16 2.74 -4.66
N ALA A 277 7.23 2.38 -3.96
CA ALA A 277 7.90 1.09 -4.11
C ALA A 277 8.62 0.71 -2.82
N GLN A 278 8.43 -0.53 -2.38
CA GLN A 278 9.12 -1.08 -1.22
C GLN A 278 10.42 -1.78 -1.66
N PRO A 279 11.48 -1.73 -0.82
CA PRO A 279 12.71 -2.48 -1.10
C PRO A 279 12.50 -3.97 -0.93
N PHE A 280 12.96 -4.76 -1.89
CA PHE A 280 13.08 -6.21 -1.73
C PHE A 280 14.26 -6.56 -0.82
N VAL A 281 14.40 -7.82 -0.44
CA VAL A 281 15.61 -8.30 0.24
C VAL A 281 16.78 -8.22 -0.73
N GLU A 282 17.89 -7.61 -0.30
CA GLU A 282 19.11 -7.50 -1.10
C GLU A 282 19.63 -8.90 -1.47
N PRO A 283 20.15 -9.12 -2.69
CA PRO A 283 20.79 -10.40 -3.03
C PRO A 283 21.90 -10.79 -2.03
N PRO A 284 22.11 -12.09 -1.79
CA PRO A 284 23.17 -12.52 -0.90
C PRO A 284 24.55 -12.12 -1.46
N ALA A 285 25.54 -12.00 -0.59
CA ALA A 285 26.91 -11.71 -1.03
C ALA A 285 27.40 -12.80 -2.02
N PRO A 286 28.27 -12.47 -3.00
CA PRO A 286 28.68 -13.42 -4.05
C PRO A 286 29.27 -14.75 -3.55
N GLU A 287 29.88 -14.76 -2.35
CA GLU A 287 30.35 -16.00 -1.72
C GLU A 287 29.19 -16.87 -1.22
N ALA A 288 28.20 -16.26 -0.55
CA ALA A 288 27.01 -16.97 -0.10
C ALA A 288 26.15 -17.45 -1.26
N GLU A 289 26.04 -16.66 -2.33
CA GLU A 289 25.35 -17.08 -3.55
C GLU A 289 25.94 -18.39 -4.12
N LYS A 290 27.27 -18.50 -4.18
CA LYS A 290 27.95 -19.73 -4.62
C LYS A 290 27.67 -20.91 -3.68
N LEU A 291 27.71 -20.70 -2.37
CA LEU A 291 27.45 -21.75 -1.37
C LEU A 291 25.99 -22.21 -1.42
N ILE A 292 25.04 -21.28 -1.58
CA ILE A 292 23.61 -21.56 -1.76
C ILE A 292 23.40 -22.39 -3.02
N ALA A 293 23.99 -22.00 -4.15
CA ALA A 293 23.84 -22.70 -5.43
C ALA A 293 24.43 -24.12 -5.43
N ALA A 294 25.39 -24.42 -4.55
CA ALA A 294 26.00 -25.75 -4.43
C ALA A 294 25.18 -26.71 -3.55
N CYS A 295 24.21 -26.22 -2.78
CA CYS A 295 23.40 -27.02 -1.86
C CYS A 295 22.23 -27.72 -2.56
N ASP A 296 21.83 -28.88 -2.02
CA ASP A 296 20.50 -29.45 -2.26
C ASP A 296 19.41 -28.48 -1.75
N PRO A 297 18.43 -28.09 -2.58
CA PRO A 297 17.40 -27.12 -2.19
C PRO A 297 16.61 -27.53 -0.95
N ALA A 298 16.29 -28.83 -0.78
CA ALA A 298 15.54 -29.30 0.38
C ALA A 298 16.37 -29.23 1.66
N GLY A 299 17.66 -29.56 1.60
CA GLY A 299 18.63 -29.37 2.68
C GLY A 299 18.78 -27.91 3.08
N LEU A 300 18.92 -27.02 2.09
CA LEU A 300 19.03 -25.59 2.32
C LEU A 300 17.78 -25.03 3.04
N ALA A 301 16.59 -25.44 2.60
CA ALA A 301 15.34 -25.04 3.23
C ALA A 301 15.17 -25.56 4.67
N ARG A 302 15.65 -26.79 4.97
CA ARG A 302 15.70 -27.28 6.36
C ARG A 302 16.60 -26.42 7.24
N LEU A 303 17.76 -25.99 6.73
CA LEU A 303 18.63 -25.06 7.45
C LEU A 303 17.95 -23.70 7.65
N GLY A 304 17.30 -23.17 6.60
CA GLY A 304 16.53 -21.92 6.68
C GLY A 304 15.47 -21.97 7.77
N ARG A 305 14.65 -23.04 7.80
CA ARG A 305 13.64 -23.25 8.85
C ARG A 305 14.25 -23.36 10.24
N ALA A 306 15.35 -24.11 10.41
CA ALA A 306 16.03 -24.24 11.69
C ALA A 306 16.52 -22.87 12.23
N LEU A 307 17.02 -21.98 11.36
CA LEU A 307 17.40 -20.61 11.74
C LEU A 307 16.18 -19.78 12.17
N LEU A 308 15.07 -19.87 11.43
CA LEU A 308 13.83 -19.16 11.77
C LEU A 308 13.25 -19.66 13.10
N GLU A 309 13.16 -20.98 13.29
CA GLU A 309 12.66 -21.62 14.51
C GLU A 309 13.54 -21.30 15.71
N GLY A 310 14.87 -21.35 15.55
CA GLY A 310 15.83 -20.96 16.58
C GLY A 310 15.62 -19.51 17.03
N TRP A 311 15.45 -18.58 16.10
CA TRP A 311 15.16 -17.17 16.41
C TRP A 311 13.80 -16.98 17.09
N LEU A 312 12.77 -17.71 16.66
CA LEU A 312 11.44 -17.68 17.29
C LEU A 312 11.48 -18.19 18.74
N ALA A 313 12.19 -19.30 18.98
CA ALA A 313 12.37 -19.92 20.29
C ALA A 313 13.18 -19.03 21.25
N ASP A 314 14.15 -18.28 20.73
CA ASP A 314 14.98 -17.31 21.47
C ASP A 314 14.22 -16.00 21.80
N GLY A 315 12.91 -15.96 21.59
CA GLY A 315 12.08 -14.78 21.91
C GLY A 315 12.17 -13.65 20.87
N MET A 316 12.69 -13.94 19.68
CA MET A 316 12.83 -12.98 18.57
C MET A 316 13.64 -11.72 18.93
N PRO A 317 14.90 -11.83 19.34
CA PRO A 317 15.74 -10.66 19.64
C PRO A 317 15.92 -9.79 18.39
N ALA A 318 15.79 -8.47 18.56
CA ALA A 318 15.83 -7.51 17.44
C ALA A 318 17.17 -7.54 16.67
N GLY A 319 18.29 -7.79 17.37
CA GLY A 319 19.61 -7.91 16.75
C GLY A 319 19.79 -9.12 15.82
N HIS A 320 18.86 -10.08 15.84
CA HIS A 320 18.89 -11.27 14.99
C HIS A 320 17.70 -11.36 14.03
N ALA A 321 17.02 -10.23 13.75
CA ALA A 321 15.91 -10.17 12.79
C ALA A 321 16.32 -10.59 11.35
N TRP A 322 17.62 -10.60 11.04
CA TRP A 322 18.18 -11.15 9.80
C TRP A 322 17.71 -12.59 9.52
N ALA A 323 17.34 -13.37 10.54
CA ALA A 323 16.83 -14.73 10.38
C ALA A 323 15.53 -14.79 9.57
N VAL A 324 14.72 -13.73 9.60
CA VAL A 324 13.53 -13.57 8.74
C VAL A 324 13.97 -13.23 7.32
N LEU A 325 14.80 -12.20 7.15
CA LEU A 325 15.25 -11.73 5.83
C LEU A 325 16.03 -12.80 5.05
N ALA A 326 16.84 -13.59 5.74
CA ALA A 326 17.60 -14.71 5.17
C ALA A 326 16.70 -15.75 4.47
N GLN A 327 15.43 -15.89 4.87
CA GLN A 327 14.51 -16.82 4.23
C GLN A 327 14.23 -16.47 2.76
N ALA A 328 14.47 -15.24 2.32
CA ALA A 328 14.40 -14.89 0.90
C ALA A 328 15.48 -15.59 0.06
N HIS A 329 16.54 -16.11 0.68
CA HIS A 329 17.66 -16.77 0.02
C HIS A 329 17.68 -18.28 0.24
N VAL A 330 17.23 -18.74 1.42
CA VAL A 330 17.34 -20.15 1.83
C VAL A 330 16.01 -20.84 2.07
N GLY A 331 14.89 -20.10 2.13
CA GLY A 331 13.57 -20.66 2.40
C GLY A 331 12.88 -21.21 1.14
N ASP A 332 12.03 -22.21 1.34
CA ASP A 332 11.14 -22.79 0.32
C ASP A 332 9.66 -22.45 0.59
N ASP A 333 8.75 -22.98 -0.23
CA ASP A 333 7.30 -22.79 -0.08
C ASP A 333 6.77 -23.26 1.29
N ALA A 334 7.29 -24.36 1.83
CA ALA A 334 6.93 -24.84 3.17
C ALA A 334 7.36 -23.86 4.27
N THR A 335 8.48 -23.16 4.07
CA THR A 335 8.94 -22.09 4.95
C THR A 335 8.02 -20.88 4.86
N MET A 336 7.54 -20.53 3.66
CA MET A 336 6.58 -19.45 3.47
C MET A 336 5.22 -19.76 4.12
N ASP A 337 4.78 -21.03 4.09
CA ASP A 337 3.59 -21.50 4.80
C ASP A 337 3.68 -21.31 6.32
N VAL A 338 4.88 -21.42 6.90
CA VAL A 338 5.14 -21.15 8.32
C VAL A 338 5.26 -19.65 8.60
N LEU A 339 5.93 -18.90 7.73
CA LEU A 339 6.20 -17.48 7.91
C LEU A 339 4.94 -16.61 7.77
N ALA A 340 4.09 -16.87 6.77
CA ALA A 340 2.94 -16.01 6.46
C ALA A 340 1.94 -15.83 7.62
N PRO A 341 1.55 -16.89 8.38
CA PRO A 341 0.74 -16.72 9.59
C PRO A 341 1.40 -15.83 10.65
N LEU A 342 2.72 -15.91 10.81
CA LEU A 342 3.46 -15.06 11.75
C LEU A 342 3.39 -13.60 11.33
N VAL A 343 3.66 -13.33 10.04
CA VAL A 343 3.58 -12.00 9.42
C VAL A 343 2.23 -11.35 9.66
N ARG A 344 1.12 -12.09 9.44
CA ARG A 344 -0.25 -11.61 9.71
C ARG A 344 -0.49 -11.23 11.16
N SER A 345 0.17 -11.92 12.08
CA SER A 345 -0.13 -11.82 13.52
C SER A 345 0.73 -10.81 14.28
N TRP A 346 1.84 -10.35 13.69
CA TRP A 346 2.77 -9.40 14.29
C TRP A 346 2.22 -7.97 14.46
N PRO A 347 1.45 -7.40 13.50
CA PRO A 347 0.76 -6.12 13.65
C PRO A 347 -0.03 -5.98 14.95
N ALA A 348 -0.89 -6.97 15.24
CA ALA A 348 -1.73 -7.00 16.43
C ALA A 348 -0.93 -7.09 17.75
N ARG A 349 0.36 -7.39 17.69
CA ARG A 349 1.28 -7.46 18.83
C ARG A 349 2.32 -6.33 18.82
N SER A 350 2.03 -5.24 18.10
CA SER A 350 2.91 -4.07 17.95
C SER A 350 4.28 -4.38 17.36
N ARG A 351 4.40 -5.45 16.55
CA ARG A 351 5.65 -5.92 15.92
C ARG A 351 5.71 -5.54 14.43
N TRP A 352 5.37 -4.29 14.12
CA TRP A 352 5.20 -3.78 12.75
C TRP A 352 6.42 -3.98 11.85
N ALA A 353 7.63 -3.68 12.33
CA ALA A 353 8.86 -3.81 11.55
C ALA A 353 9.08 -5.26 11.05
N ARG A 354 8.78 -6.26 11.89
CA ARG A 354 8.91 -7.68 11.51
C ARG A 354 7.89 -8.08 10.46
N ALA A 355 6.67 -7.54 10.55
CA ALA A 355 5.64 -7.76 9.53
C ALA A 355 6.11 -7.23 8.18
N ILE A 356 6.71 -6.04 8.15
CA ILE A 356 7.27 -5.45 6.94
C ILE A 356 8.41 -6.30 6.38
N ASP A 357 9.35 -6.77 7.22
CA ASP A 357 10.44 -7.66 6.80
C ASP A 357 9.90 -8.97 6.19
N GLY A 358 8.89 -9.57 6.82
CA GLY A 358 8.28 -10.79 6.31
C GLY A 358 7.48 -10.58 5.01
N LEU A 359 6.81 -9.44 4.83
CA LEU A 359 6.20 -9.07 3.55
C LEU A 359 7.26 -8.94 2.45
N ALA A 360 8.41 -8.33 2.76
CA ALA A 360 9.53 -8.23 1.84
C ALA A 360 10.07 -9.61 1.43
N VAL A 361 10.19 -10.53 2.38
CA VAL A 361 10.62 -11.92 2.12
C VAL A 361 9.64 -12.63 1.18
N LEU A 362 8.34 -12.57 1.44
CA LEU A 362 7.32 -13.18 0.59
C LEU A 362 7.38 -12.59 -0.84
N ALA A 363 7.53 -11.28 -0.95
CA ALA A 363 7.61 -10.58 -2.23
C ALA A 363 8.92 -10.89 -2.98
N THR A 364 10.03 -11.05 -2.25
CA THR A 364 11.35 -11.33 -2.83
C THR A 364 11.45 -12.78 -3.31
N ALA A 365 10.99 -13.72 -2.49
CA ALA A 365 10.91 -15.14 -2.86
C ALA A 365 10.06 -15.31 -4.11
N GLY A 366 8.91 -14.62 -4.17
CA GLY A 366 8.14 -14.45 -5.39
C GLY A 366 7.62 -15.76 -5.99
N THR A 367 7.57 -16.86 -5.22
CA THR A 367 7.01 -18.16 -5.61
C THR A 367 5.48 -18.14 -5.56
N ASP A 368 4.82 -19.11 -6.17
CA ASP A 368 3.35 -19.18 -6.17
C ASP A 368 2.79 -19.31 -4.74
N ALA A 369 3.46 -20.04 -3.84
CA ALA A 369 3.06 -20.11 -2.45
C ALA A 369 3.23 -18.77 -1.73
N ALA A 370 4.39 -18.13 -1.88
CA ALA A 370 4.66 -16.84 -1.25
C ALA A 370 3.66 -15.76 -1.71
N LEU A 371 3.37 -15.70 -3.01
CA LEU A 371 2.46 -14.72 -3.59
C LEU A 371 1.00 -15.02 -3.27
N ARG A 372 0.59 -16.30 -3.12
CA ARG A 372 -0.73 -16.67 -2.58
C ARG A 372 -0.91 -16.17 -1.15
N HIS A 373 0.13 -16.26 -0.31
CA HIS A 373 0.08 -15.71 1.03
C HIS A 373 -0.01 -14.19 1.04
N LEU A 374 0.77 -13.50 0.22
CA LEU A 374 0.69 -12.04 0.05
C LEU A 374 -0.71 -11.60 -0.42
N LEU A 375 -1.30 -12.29 -1.39
CA LEU A 375 -2.66 -12.06 -1.84
C LEU A 375 -3.65 -12.26 -0.69
N SER A 376 -3.57 -13.38 0.03
CA SER A 376 -4.46 -13.64 1.19
C SER A 376 -4.30 -12.61 2.30
N ILE A 377 -3.09 -12.07 2.51
CA ILE A 377 -2.85 -10.97 3.45
C ILE A 377 -3.59 -9.73 2.97
N GLU A 378 -3.41 -9.34 1.70
CA GLU A 378 -4.06 -8.17 1.07
C GLU A 378 -5.59 -8.24 1.16
N GLU A 379 -6.15 -9.40 0.89
CA GLU A 379 -7.59 -9.64 0.92
C GLU A 379 -8.22 -9.53 2.31
N GLY A 380 -7.44 -9.71 3.38
CA GLY A 380 -7.90 -9.67 4.77
C GLY A 380 -7.66 -8.34 5.48
N MET A 381 -7.18 -7.32 4.78
CA MET A 381 -6.75 -6.05 5.37
C MET A 381 -7.91 -5.13 5.77
N SER A 382 -7.76 -4.45 6.91
CA SER A 382 -8.68 -3.42 7.39
C SER A 382 -8.11 -1.99 7.28
N GLY A 383 -7.23 -1.74 6.31
CA GLY A 383 -6.56 -0.45 6.10
C GLY A 383 -5.36 -0.18 7.02
N GLY A 384 -4.66 0.93 6.82
CA GLY A 384 -3.50 1.36 7.62
C GLY A 384 -2.12 1.04 7.02
N PRO A 385 -1.02 1.57 7.58
CA PRO A 385 0.27 1.66 6.89
C PRO A 385 0.95 0.34 6.53
N THR A 386 0.74 -0.71 7.33
CA THR A 386 1.31 -2.05 7.02
C THR A 386 0.57 -2.71 5.87
N ASN A 387 -0.73 -2.47 5.80
CA ASN A 387 -1.60 -3.01 4.77
C ASN A 387 -1.32 -2.35 3.42
N GLU A 388 -1.12 -1.03 3.41
CA GLU A 388 -0.67 -0.29 2.23
C GLU A 388 0.66 -0.84 1.69
N ARG A 389 1.63 -1.16 2.56
CA ARG A 389 2.90 -1.78 2.14
C ARG A 389 2.72 -3.17 1.55
N ALA A 390 1.82 -4.00 2.10
CA ALA A 390 1.54 -5.33 1.55
C ALA A 390 0.98 -5.24 0.12
N ALA A 391 0.07 -4.30 -0.14
CA ALA A 391 -0.46 -4.03 -1.48
C ALA A 391 0.63 -3.59 -2.46
N VAL A 392 1.56 -2.74 -2.01
CA VAL A 392 2.71 -2.29 -2.83
C VAL A 392 3.64 -3.46 -3.14
N TYR A 393 4.01 -4.27 -2.15
CA TYR A 393 4.84 -5.47 -2.36
C TYR A 393 4.19 -6.44 -3.34
N LEU A 394 2.89 -6.71 -3.22
CA LEU A 394 2.15 -7.57 -4.14
C LEU A 394 2.15 -7.00 -5.56
N THR A 395 1.94 -5.69 -5.72
CA THR A 395 2.00 -5.00 -7.02
C THR A 395 3.39 -5.12 -7.65
N GLN A 396 4.46 -4.87 -6.89
CA GLN A 396 5.83 -4.99 -7.39
C GLN A 396 6.18 -6.44 -7.75
N ALA A 397 5.76 -7.41 -6.93
CA ALA A 397 6.03 -8.82 -7.17
C ALA A 397 5.26 -9.35 -8.40
N ALA A 398 4.02 -8.91 -8.62
CA ALA A 398 3.28 -9.17 -9.85
C ALA A 398 3.99 -8.56 -11.06
N GLY A 399 4.45 -7.30 -10.93
CA GLY A 399 5.21 -6.60 -11.98
C GLY A 399 6.50 -7.32 -12.37
N ARG A 400 7.24 -7.92 -11.42
CA ARG A 400 8.42 -8.77 -11.71
C ARG A 400 8.10 -9.99 -12.56
N ARG A 401 6.85 -10.46 -12.55
CA ARG A 401 6.35 -11.54 -13.42
C ARG A 401 5.69 -11.01 -14.70
N GLY A 402 5.71 -9.70 -14.96
CA GLY A 402 5.03 -9.08 -16.09
C GLY A 402 3.50 -9.12 -15.99
N LEU A 403 2.95 -9.18 -14.78
CA LEU A 403 1.51 -9.31 -14.53
C LEU A 403 0.99 -8.15 -13.67
N THR A 404 -0.27 -7.79 -13.85
CA THR A 404 -0.99 -7.03 -12.81
C THR A 404 -1.36 -7.94 -11.63
N VAL A 405 -1.72 -7.35 -10.49
CA VAL A 405 -2.20 -8.12 -9.33
C VAL A 405 -3.43 -8.96 -9.69
N THR A 406 -4.31 -8.42 -10.52
CA THR A 406 -5.50 -9.11 -11.04
C THR A 406 -5.11 -10.36 -11.85
N GLN A 407 -4.21 -10.20 -12.81
CA GLN A 407 -3.73 -11.30 -13.65
C GLN A 407 -2.97 -12.37 -12.85
N LEU A 408 -2.23 -11.95 -11.83
CA LEU A 408 -1.55 -12.85 -10.90
C LEU A 408 -2.57 -13.64 -10.07
N ALA A 409 -3.59 -12.97 -9.51
CA ALA A 409 -4.62 -13.62 -8.71
C ALA A 409 -5.40 -14.68 -9.50
N ASP A 410 -5.70 -14.41 -10.77
CA ASP A 410 -6.36 -15.38 -11.65
C ASP A 410 -5.51 -16.64 -11.88
N ARG A 411 -4.20 -16.50 -12.02
CA ARG A 411 -3.25 -17.62 -12.20
C ARG A 411 -2.96 -18.38 -10.92
N LEU A 412 -3.03 -17.72 -9.77
CA LEU A 412 -2.77 -18.33 -8.45
C LEU A 412 -4.02 -18.93 -7.79
N ALA A 413 -5.19 -18.84 -8.44
CA ALA A 413 -6.42 -19.42 -7.92
C ALA A 413 -6.25 -20.95 -7.75
N PRO A 414 -6.72 -21.54 -6.63
CA PRO A 414 -6.56 -22.96 -6.39
C PRO A 414 -7.46 -23.79 -7.32
N THR A 415 -6.91 -24.79 -8.00
CA THR A 415 -7.71 -25.75 -8.78
C THR A 415 -8.27 -26.90 -7.95
N LEU A 416 -7.71 -27.11 -6.76
CA LEU A 416 -7.97 -28.27 -5.87
C LEU A 416 -7.74 -29.62 -6.55
N GLY A 417 -6.96 -29.66 -7.64
CA GLY A 417 -6.70 -30.86 -8.43
C GLY A 417 -7.81 -31.23 -9.41
N LEU A 418 -8.86 -30.42 -9.57
CA LEU A 418 -9.94 -30.67 -10.54
C LEU A 418 -9.44 -30.61 -12.00
N ASP A 419 -8.39 -29.85 -12.26
CA ASP A 419 -7.74 -29.68 -13.57
C ASP A 419 -7.04 -30.96 -14.06
N ARG A 420 -6.54 -31.79 -13.13
CA ARG A 420 -5.87 -33.07 -13.42
C ARG A 420 -6.77 -34.29 -13.23
N GLY A 421 -8.01 -34.09 -12.78
CA GLY A 421 -8.91 -35.15 -12.36
C GLY A 421 -8.58 -35.68 -10.95
N ILE A 422 -9.62 -36.08 -10.23
CA ILE A 422 -9.52 -36.63 -8.88
C ILE A 422 -10.24 -37.96 -8.85
N THR A 423 -9.55 -39.00 -8.38
CA THR A 423 -10.11 -40.34 -8.21
C THR A 423 -10.13 -40.71 -6.74
N LEU A 424 -11.31 -41.05 -6.24
CA LEU A 424 -11.48 -41.66 -4.92
C LEU A 424 -11.32 -43.17 -5.08
N ASP A 425 -10.26 -43.71 -4.49
CA ASP A 425 -9.97 -45.14 -4.54
C ASP A 425 -10.39 -45.82 -3.23
N TYR A 426 -11.39 -46.70 -3.29
CA TYR A 426 -11.83 -47.53 -2.16
C TYR A 426 -11.10 -48.89 -2.13
N GLY A 427 -10.30 -49.21 -3.15
CA GLY A 427 -9.68 -50.51 -3.42
C GLY A 427 -10.37 -51.23 -4.57
N PRO A 428 -11.43 -52.03 -4.32
CA PRO A 428 -12.11 -52.80 -5.37
C PRO A 428 -12.99 -51.94 -6.30
N ARG A 429 -13.19 -50.66 -5.97
CA ARG A 429 -13.98 -49.70 -6.76
C ARG A 429 -13.40 -48.30 -6.63
N THR A 430 -13.52 -47.54 -7.71
CA THR A 430 -13.05 -46.15 -7.78
C THR A 430 -14.18 -45.24 -8.22
N PHE A 431 -14.14 -43.99 -7.79
CA PHE A 431 -15.10 -42.96 -8.20
C PHE A 431 -14.36 -41.72 -8.69
N ALA A 432 -14.73 -41.19 -9.85
CA ALA A 432 -14.20 -39.92 -10.33
C ALA A 432 -14.95 -38.76 -9.68
N VAL A 433 -14.26 -37.79 -9.11
CA VAL A 433 -14.87 -36.58 -8.53
C VAL A 433 -15.02 -35.53 -9.62
N ILE A 434 -16.22 -34.97 -9.74
CA ILE A 434 -16.54 -33.88 -10.66
C ILE A 434 -17.21 -32.74 -9.91
N ALA A 435 -17.10 -31.51 -10.43
CA ALA A 435 -17.86 -30.36 -9.96
C ALA A 435 -18.81 -29.89 -11.08
N ASP A 436 -20.03 -29.48 -10.73
CA ASP A 436 -20.93 -28.84 -11.69
C ASP A 436 -20.68 -27.34 -11.84
N GLU A 437 -21.49 -26.67 -12.66
CA GLU A 437 -21.40 -25.23 -12.92
C GLU A 437 -21.62 -24.33 -11.69
N HIS A 438 -22.31 -24.88 -10.68
CA HIS A 438 -22.50 -24.23 -9.38
C HIS A 438 -21.41 -24.62 -8.37
N LEU A 439 -20.36 -25.32 -8.82
CA LEU A 439 -19.24 -25.79 -8.01
C LEU A 439 -19.68 -26.72 -6.86
N THR A 440 -20.73 -27.49 -7.08
CA THR A 440 -21.12 -28.59 -6.19
C THR A 440 -20.38 -29.85 -6.60
N ALA A 441 -19.70 -30.49 -5.64
CA ALA A 441 -18.97 -31.73 -5.88
C ALA A 441 -19.91 -32.94 -5.95
N HIS A 442 -19.70 -33.79 -6.95
CA HIS A 442 -20.37 -35.07 -7.18
C HIS A 442 -19.32 -36.15 -7.46
N VAL A 443 -19.76 -37.41 -7.51
CA VAL A 443 -18.92 -38.51 -7.96
C VAL A 443 -19.56 -39.27 -9.11
N VAL A 444 -18.74 -39.84 -9.99
CA VAL A 444 -19.15 -40.71 -11.08
C VAL A 444 -18.60 -42.11 -10.79
N ASP A 445 -19.47 -43.11 -10.81
CA ASP A 445 -19.07 -44.50 -10.63
C ASP A 445 -18.55 -45.12 -11.94
N ALA A 446 -18.09 -46.38 -11.87
CA ALA A 446 -17.57 -47.11 -13.03
C ALA A 446 -18.61 -47.33 -14.15
N THR A 447 -19.90 -47.15 -13.88
CA THR A 447 -20.97 -47.25 -14.88
C THR A 447 -21.27 -45.90 -15.57
N GLY A 448 -20.59 -44.83 -15.16
CA GLY A 448 -20.84 -43.47 -15.63
C GLY A 448 -21.98 -42.78 -14.90
N ARG A 449 -22.57 -43.40 -13.87
CA ARG A 449 -23.69 -42.81 -13.12
C ARG A 449 -23.17 -41.74 -12.16
N ARG A 450 -23.75 -40.55 -12.26
CA ARG A 450 -23.49 -39.43 -11.33
C ARG A 450 -24.26 -39.62 -10.02
N LEU A 451 -23.54 -39.48 -8.91
CA LEU A 451 -24.04 -39.59 -7.54
C LEU A 451 -23.65 -38.34 -6.76
N ALA A 452 -24.58 -37.85 -5.92
CA ALA A 452 -24.31 -36.67 -5.08
C ALA A 452 -23.20 -36.89 -4.03
N ARG A 453 -22.92 -38.14 -3.68
CA ARG A 453 -21.85 -38.55 -2.77
C ARG A 453 -21.43 -39.98 -3.08
N PRO A 454 -20.18 -40.37 -2.79
CA PRO A 454 -19.80 -41.77 -2.89
C PRO A 454 -20.59 -42.60 -1.88
N PRO A 455 -20.89 -43.88 -2.18
CA PRO A 455 -21.47 -44.81 -1.23
C PRO A 455 -20.64 -44.89 0.05
N LYS A 456 -21.29 -45.17 1.18
CA LYS A 456 -20.56 -45.47 2.42
C LYS A 456 -19.62 -46.67 2.17
N PRO A 457 -18.38 -46.64 2.70
CA PRO A 457 -17.49 -47.79 2.62
C PRO A 457 -18.13 -49.03 3.22
N GLY A 458 -18.02 -50.16 2.53
CA GLY A 458 -18.48 -51.48 2.98
C GLY A 458 -17.32 -52.36 3.44
N ALA A 459 -17.63 -53.54 3.98
CA ALA A 459 -16.64 -54.46 4.55
C ALA A 459 -15.57 -54.97 3.55
N LYS A 460 -15.81 -54.85 2.24
CA LYS A 460 -14.87 -55.25 1.17
C LYS A 460 -13.96 -54.12 0.68
N ASP A 461 -14.22 -52.88 1.10
CA ASP A 461 -13.41 -51.73 0.70
C ASP A 461 -12.13 -51.67 1.56
N THR A 462 -10.97 -51.63 0.91
CA THR A 462 -9.66 -51.66 1.57
C THR A 462 -9.13 -50.29 1.95
N ASN A 463 -9.74 -49.21 1.43
CA ASN A 463 -9.39 -47.83 1.75
C ASN A 463 -10.63 -47.00 2.16
N PRO A 464 -11.21 -47.23 3.35
CA PRO A 464 -12.40 -46.52 3.81
C PRO A 464 -12.16 -45.01 4.04
N ALA A 465 -10.92 -44.57 4.25
CA ALA A 465 -10.55 -43.16 4.46
C ALA A 465 -10.79 -42.27 3.20
N ALA A 466 -10.96 -42.89 2.02
CA ALA A 466 -11.33 -42.18 0.80
C ALA A 466 -12.69 -41.45 0.92
N TYR A 467 -13.62 -41.95 1.76
CA TYR A 467 -14.88 -41.26 2.02
C TYR A 467 -14.67 -39.90 2.70
N ASP A 468 -13.78 -39.85 3.71
CA ASP A 468 -13.47 -38.61 4.44
C ASP A 468 -12.65 -37.63 3.57
N THR A 469 -11.86 -38.15 2.64
CA THR A 469 -11.18 -37.36 1.62
C THR A 469 -12.18 -36.61 0.75
N PHE A 470 -13.27 -37.25 0.31
CA PHE A 470 -14.35 -36.56 -0.43
C PHE A 470 -15.07 -35.50 0.42
N ALA A 471 -15.35 -35.82 1.69
CA ALA A 471 -15.99 -34.86 2.59
C ALA A 471 -15.13 -33.59 2.78
N THR A 472 -13.82 -33.78 2.95
CA THR A 472 -12.83 -32.70 3.05
C THR A 472 -12.73 -31.91 1.74
N PHE A 473 -12.65 -32.61 0.60
CA PHE A 473 -12.64 -31.99 -0.73
C PHE A 473 -13.87 -31.10 -0.93
N ARG A 474 -15.08 -31.60 -0.63
CA ARG A 474 -16.33 -30.83 -0.76
C ARG A 474 -16.33 -29.57 0.11
N LYS A 475 -15.76 -29.63 1.31
CA LYS A 475 -15.60 -28.46 2.20
C LYS A 475 -14.64 -27.44 1.59
N ASN A 476 -13.49 -27.90 1.09
CA ASN A 476 -12.46 -27.05 0.49
C ASN A 476 -12.95 -26.40 -0.80
N LEU A 477 -13.69 -27.13 -1.66
CA LEU A 477 -14.29 -26.58 -2.88
C LEU A 477 -15.27 -25.45 -2.57
N ARG A 478 -16.14 -25.62 -1.57
CA ARG A 478 -17.07 -24.56 -1.15
C ARG A 478 -16.33 -23.33 -0.64
N ALA A 479 -15.29 -23.52 0.18
CA ALA A 479 -14.48 -22.42 0.69
C ALA A 479 -13.73 -21.67 -0.42
N ALA A 480 -13.13 -22.41 -1.36
CA ALA A 480 -12.44 -21.84 -2.51
C ALA A 480 -13.41 -21.07 -3.41
N ALA A 481 -14.58 -21.65 -3.74
CA ALA A 481 -15.61 -20.98 -4.52
C ALA A 481 -16.06 -19.66 -3.86
N ALA A 482 -16.38 -19.69 -2.56
CA ALA A 482 -16.79 -18.51 -1.82
C ALA A 482 -15.70 -17.42 -1.80
N ALA A 483 -14.43 -17.81 -1.64
CA ALA A 483 -13.30 -16.87 -1.70
C ALA A 483 -13.18 -16.22 -3.10
N GLN A 484 -13.31 -17.00 -4.17
CA GLN A 484 -13.25 -16.47 -5.53
C GLN A 484 -14.44 -15.56 -5.86
N VAL A 485 -15.64 -15.86 -5.35
CA VAL A 485 -16.82 -14.99 -5.47
C VAL A 485 -16.58 -13.66 -4.75
N ALA A 486 -16.10 -13.68 -3.51
CA ALA A 486 -15.79 -12.46 -2.76
C ALA A 486 -14.70 -11.63 -3.47
N ARG A 487 -13.70 -12.29 -4.06
CA ARG A 487 -12.66 -11.63 -4.86
C ARG A 487 -13.24 -10.99 -6.12
N LEU A 488 -14.03 -11.72 -6.92
CA LEU A 488 -14.66 -11.17 -8.13
C LEU A 488 -15.62 -10.02 -7.82
N HIS A 489 -16.27 -10.05 -6.65
CA HIS A 489 -17.07 -8.93 -6.16
C HIS A 489 -16.19 -7.71 -5.86
N ARG A 490 -15.05 -7.89 -5.19
CA ARG A 490 -14.07 -6.80 -5.01
C ARG A 490 -13.51 -6.28 -6.34
N ASP A 491 -13.27 -7.17 -7.30
CA ASP A 491 -12.82 -6.79 -8.65
C ASP A 491 -13.86 -5.91 -9.36
N MET A 492 -15.16 -6.23 -9.24
CA MET A 492 -16.25 -5.41 -9.76
C MET A 492 -16.26 -4.02 -9.10
N LEU A 493 -16.16 -3.95 -7.77
CA LEU A 493 -16.21 -2.69 -7.02
C LEU A 493 -14.98 -1.80 -7.26
N ALA A 494 -13.80 -2.41 -7.40
CA ALA A 494 -12.54 -1.69 -7.64
C ALA A 494 -12.20 -1.55 -9.13
N ARG A 495 -13.13 -1.92 -10.03
CA ARG A 495 -12.95 -2.00 -11.49
C ARG A 495 -11.59 -2.60 -11.88
N ARG A 496 -11.25 -3.77 -11.34
CA ARG A 496 -10.01 -4.47 -11.68
C ARG A 496 -10.13 -5.09 -13.07
N LEU A 497 -9.29 -4.63 -13.99
CA LEU A 497 -9.32 -5.04 -15.40
C LEU A 497 -8.23 -6.08 -15.72
N ARG A 498 -8.48 -6.88 -16.75
CA ARG A 498 -7.54 -7.85 -17.34
C ARG A 498 -7.71 -7.92 -18.86
N PRO A 499 -6.67 -8.25 -19.63
CA PRO A 499 -6.80 -8.45 -21.08
C PRO A 499 -7.81 -9.56 -21.42
N ALA A 500 -8.58 -9.43 -22.50
CA ALA A 500 -9.53 -10.44 -22.94
C ALA A 500 -8.88 -11.83 -23.18
N ARG A 501 -7.64 -11.85 -23.67
CA ARG A 501 -6.83 -13.07 -23.84
C ARG A 501 -6.63 -13.84 -22.55
N ASP A 502 -6.52 -13.16 -21.40
CA ASP A 502 -6.36 -13.81 -20.11
C ASP A 502 -7.66 -14.45 -19.65
N LEU A 503 -8.81 -13.84 -19.97
CA LEU A 503 -10.11 -14.45 -19.70
C LEU A 503 -10.24 -15.80 -20.45
N ALA A 504 -9.87 -15.81 -21.73
CA ALA A 504 -9.93 -17.01 -22.58
C ALA A 504 -8.88 -18.06 -22.20
N ALA A 505 -7.63 -17.68 -21.92
CA ALA A 505 -6.53 -18.60 -21.73
C ALA A 505 -6.33 -19.06 -20.27
N VAL A 506 -6.79 -18.28 -19.29
CA VAL A 506 -6.55 -18.54 -17.86
C VAL A 506 -7.84 -18.77 -17.10
N VAL A 507 -8.81 -17.86 -17.22
CA VAL A 507 -10.02 -17.87 -16.37
C VAL A 507 -11.01 -18.94 -16.84
N LEU A 508 -11.34 -18.98 -18.13
CA LEU A 508 -12.34 -19.90 -18.68
C LEU A 508 -11.97 -21.39 -18.60
N PRO A 509 -10.70 -21.79 -18.80
CA PRO A 509 -10.26 -23.18 -18.64
C PRO A 509 -10.14 -23.61 -17.17
N HIS A 510 -10.07 -22.66 -16.22
CA HIS A 510 -9.89 -22.98 -14.82
C HIS A 510 -11.16 -23.67 -14.24
N PRO A 511 -11.03 -24.80 -13.52
CA PRO A 511 -12.17 -25.60 -13.04
C PRO A 511 -13.04 -24.97 -11.95
N ILE A 512 -12.73 -23.74 -11.53
CA ILE A 512 -13.43 -23.00 -10.46
C ILE A 512 -13.78 -21.61 -10.99
N LEU A 513 -12.81 -20.88 -11.53
CA LEU A 513 -13.08 -19.56 -12.10
C LEU A 513 -13.94 -19.62 -13.37
N GLY A 514 -13.75 -20.64 -14.23
CA GLY A 514 -14.49 -20.76 -15.48
C GLY A 514 -16.01 -20.84 -15.29
N PRO A 515 -16.54 -21.71 -14.41
CA PRO A 515 -17.96 -21.76 -14.09
C PRO A 515 -18.50 -20.48 -13.42
N LEU A 516 -17.68 -19.74 -12.68
CA LEU A 516 -18.07 -18.46 -12.10
C LEU A 516 -18.12 -17.35 -13.16
N ALA A 517 -17.11 -17.28 -14.02
CA ALA A 517 -16.97 -16.27 -15.06
C ALA A 517 -18.11 -16.33 -16.08
N ARG A 518 -18.56 -17.53 -16.47
CA ARG A 518 -19.69 -17.71 -17.39
C ARG A 518 -21.01 -17.17 -16.87
N ARG A 519 -21.17 -17.09 -15.55
CA ARG A 519 -22.39 -16.60 -14.88
C ARG A 519 -22.30 -15.13 -14.48
N LEU A 520 -21.30 -14.40 -14.98
CA LEU A 520 -21.12 -12.98 -14.72
C LEU A 520 -21.25 -12.18 -16.01
N LEU A 521 -21.75 -10.96 -15.89
CA LEU A 521 -21.69 -9.98 -16.97
C LEU A 521 -20.32 -9.29 -16.96
N TRP A 522 -19.66 -9.31 -18.11
CA TRP A 522 -18.33 -8.71 -18.34
C TRP A 522 -18.47 -7.41 -19.12
N GLY A 523 -17.49 -6.54 -18.98
CA GLY A 523 -17.48 -5.21 -19.57
C GLY A 523 -16.19 -5.00 -20.33
N GLU A 524 -16.30 -4.54 -21.56
CA GLU A 524 -15.17 -4.04 -22.32
C GLU A 524 -14.99 -2.56 -22.01
N TYR A 525 -13.78 -2.17 -21.58
CA TYR A 525 -13.49 -0.81 -21.16
C TYR A 525 -12.56 -0.10 -22.14
N GLY A 526 -12.80 1.19 -22.35
CA GLY A 526 -12.00 2.05 -23.22
C GLY A 526 -11.06 2.97 -22.43
N PRO A 527 -10.48 3.99 -23.10
CA PRO A 527 -9.72 5.05 -22.44
C PRO A 527 -10.49 5.69 -21.28
N GLY A 528 -9.80 6.01 -20.19
CA GLY A 528 -10.43 6.54 -18.97
C GLY A 528 -11.27 5.52 -18.19
N ALA A 529 -11.09 4.22 -18.47
CA ALA A 529 -11.84 3.13 -17.84
C ALA A 529 -13.37 3.26 -17.97
N ARG A 530 -13.83 3.84 -19.09
CA ARG A 530 -15.25 3.96 -19.41
C ARG A 530 -15.76 2.67 -20.04
N LEU A 531 -16.92 2.19 -19.60
CA LEU A 531 -17.59 1.05 -20.22
C LEU A 531 -17.93 1.36 -21.69
N VAL A 532 -17.42 0.54 -22.61
CA VAL A 532 -17.71 0.60 -24.05
C VAL A 532 -18.97 -0.22 -24.34
N ARG A 533 -18.99 -1.47 -23.86
CA ARG A 533 -20.13 -2.38 -23.94
C ARG A 533 -20.05 -3.46 -22.87
N ALA A 534 -21.19 -4.04 -22.54
CA ALA A 534 -21.26 -5.24 -21.71
C ALA A 534 -21.41 -6.50 -22.58
N LEU A 535 -20.96 -7.63 -22.05
CA LEU A 535 -20.81 -8.91 -22.73
C LEU A 535 -21.12 -10.05 -21.76
N ARG A 536 -21.93 -11.02 -22.19
CA ARG A 536 -22.02 -12.33 -21.52
C ARG A 536 -21.08 -13.33 -22.19
N ILE A 537 -20.77 -14.41 -21.50
CA ILE A 537 -20.01 -15.54 -22.07
C ILE A 537 -21.01 -16.67 -22.35
N ALA A 538 -21.07 -17.13 -23.58
CA ALA A 538 -21.89 -18.26 -23.99
C ALA A 538 -21.28 -19.61 -23.54
N GLU A 539 -22.04 -20.70 -23.68
CA GLU A 539 -21.61 -22.04 -23.24
C GLU A 539 -20.32 -22.50 -23.92
N ASP A 540 -20.17 -22.15 -25.20
CA ASP A 540 -18.98 -22.43 -26.02
C ASP A 540 -17.78 -21.52 -25.72
N GLY A 541 -17.95 -20.54 -24.82
CA GLY A 541 -16.91 -19.59 -24.43
C GLY A 541 -16.83 -18.34 -25.31
N THR A 542 -17.68 -18.19 -26.32
CA THR A 542 -17.77 -16.96 -27.13
C THR A 542 -18.44 -15.83 -26.34
N PHE A 543 -18.20 -14.59 -26.73
CA PHE A 543 -18.88 -13.44 -26.15
C PHE A 543 -20.19 -13.14 -26.89
N ALA A 544 -21.21 -12.70 -26.17
CA ALA A 544 -22.45 -12.21 -26.76
C ALA A 544 -22.86 -10.85 -26.15
N ASP A 545 -23.47 -9.99 -26.97
CA ASP A 545 -23.91 -8.64 -26.60
C ASP A 545 -25.36 -8.60 -26.07
N VAL A 546 -25.90 -7.39 -25.88
CA VAL A 546 -27.25 -7.16 -25.33
C VAL A 546 -28.38 -7.58 -26.28
N GLU A 547 -28.07 -7.78 -27.57
CA GLU A 547 -28.99 -8.33 -28.57
C GLU A 547 -28.84 -9.86 -28.69
N ASP A 548 -28.02 -10.46 -27.83
CA ASP A 548 -27.65 -11.87 -27.86
C ASP A 548 -26.86 -12.27 -29.11
N GLY A 549 -26.26 -11.30 -29.80
CA GLY A 549 -25.42 -11.51 -30.97
C GLY A 549 -23.98 -11.83 -30.58
N THR A 550 -23.33 -12.73 -31.33
CA THR A 550 -21.91 -13.05 -31.14
C THR A 550 -21.05 -11.80 -31.31
N ALA A 551 -20.26 -11.49 -30.28
CA ALA A 551 -19.36 -10.35 -30.25
C ALA A 551 -17.90 -10.81 -30.35
N THR A 552 -17.14 -10.21 -31.28
CA THR A 552 -15.68 -10.37 -31.32
C THR A 552 -15.04 -9.29 -30.45
N VAL A 553 -14.10 -9.69 -29.60
CA VAL A 553 -13.38 -8.82 -28.66
C VAL A 553 -11.89 -8.87 -28.99
N ASP A 554 -11.24 -7.72 -29.05
CA ASP A 554 -9.79 -7.65 -29.23
C ASP A 554 -9.10 -8.39 -28.07
N PRO A 555 -8.11 -9.27 -28.33
CA PRO A 555 -7.41 -10.02 -27.27
C PRO A 555 -6.79 -9.15 -26.16
N ASP A 556 -6.48 -7.89 -26.48
CA ASP A 556 -5.82 -6.95 -25.58
C ASP A 556 -6.81 -5.95 -24.97
N ALA A 557 -8.09 -6.02 -25.37
CA ALA A 557 -9.15 -5.21 -24.76
C ALA A 557 -9.24 -5.48 -23.25
N PRO A 558 -9.31 -4.43 -22.42
CA PRO A 558 -9.40 -4.60 -20.98
C PRO A 558 -10.83 -4.97 -20.58
N LEU A 559 -10.97 -6.16 -20.00
CA LEU A 559 -12.21 -6.72 -19.49
C LEU A 559 -12.28 -6.67 -17.95
N GLY A 560 -13.47 -6.38 -17.43
CA GLY A 560 -13.78 -6.42 -16.00
C GLY A 560 -15.18 -6.95 -15.73
N VAL A 561 -15.48 -7.26 -14.48
CA VAL A 561 -16.85 -7.61 -14.06
C VAL A 561 -17.64 -6.31 -13.98
N VAL A 562 -18.77 -6.23 -14.70
CA VAL A 562 -19.55 -4.98 -14.82
C VAL A 562 -20.30 -4.69 -13.53
N HIS A 563 -20.24 -3.43 -13.10
CA HIS A 563 -21.15 -2.91 -12.09
C HIS A 563 -22.45 -2.40 -12.75
N PRO A 564 -23.64 -2.72 -12.23
CA PRO A 564 -24.92 -2.33 -12.87
C PRO A 564 -25.12 -0.81 -13.01
N ALA A 565 -24.50 0.00 -12.16
CA ALA A 565 -24.54 1.47 -12.27
C ALA A 565 -23.93 1.99 -13.59
N GLU A 566 -23.12 1.17 -14.28
CA GLU A 566 -22.49 1.50 -15.56
C GLU A 566 -23.39 1.20 -16.77
N LEU A 567 -24.43 0.37 -16.60
CA LEU A 567 -25.26 -0.13 -17.70
C LEU A 567 -26.33 0.84 -18.19
N GLY A 568 -26.71 1.83 -17.38
CA GLY A 568 -27.74 2.81 -17.72
C GLY A 568 -29.05 2.13 -18.19
N THR A 569 -29.47 2.44 -19.42
CA THR A 569 -30.71 1.92 -20.01
C THR A 569 -30.65 0.45 -20.40
N ASP A 570 -29.47 -0.16 -20.46
CA ASP A 570 -29.31 -1.57 -20.85
C ASP A 570 -29.53 -2.53 -19.66
N LEU A 571 -29.52 -2.03 -18.43
CA LEU A 571 -29.67 -2.86 -17.21
C LEU A 571 -30.92 -3.77 -17.25
N PRO A 572 -32.14 -3.28 -17.60
CA PRO A 572 -33.32 -4.14 -17.66
C PRO A 572 -33.21 -5.23 -18.74
N ARG A 573 -32.52 -4.94 -19.84
CA ARG A 573 -32.34 -5.88 -20.96
C ARG A 573 -31.42 -7.02 -20.55
N TRP A 574 -30.28 -6.70 -19.93
CA TRP A 574 -29.37 -7.69 -19.36
C TRP A 574 -30.02 -8.54 -18.27
N THR A 575 -30.80 -7.91 -17.38
CA THR A 575 -31.54 -8.60 -16.33
C THR A 575 -32.51 -9.63 -16.92
N ARG A 576 -33.22 -9.26 -17.99
CA ARG A 576 -34.11 -10.18 -18.71
C ARG A 576 -33.34 -11.32 -19.37
N LEU A 577 -32.25 -11.03 -20.10
CA LEU A 577 -31.43 -12.07 -20.73
C LEU A 577 -30.90 -13.11 -19.73
N PHE A 578 -30.38 -12.66 -18.59
CA PHE A 578 -29.90 -13.58 -17.55
C PHE A 578 -31.04 -14.43 -16.99
N THR A 579 -32.24 -13.87 -16.88
CA THR A 579 -33.44 -14.60 -16.43
C THR A 579 -33.87 -15.65 -17.47
N ASP A 580 -33.92 -15.27 -18.75
CA ASP A 580 -34.37 -16.12 -19.86
C ASP A 580 -33.43 -17.32 -20.07
N TYR A 581 -32.13 -17.15 -19.80
CA TYR A 581 -31.12 -18.22 -19.83
C TYR A 581 -30.92 -18.93 -18.46
N GLU A 582 -31.74 -18.63 -17.45
CA GLU A 582 -31.63 -19.17 -16.08
C GLU A 582 -30.25 -18.99 -15.44
N ILE A 583 -29.50 -17.96 -15.86
CA ILE A 583 -28.18 -17.64 -15.35
C ILE A 583 -28.33 -16.94 -14.00
N LEU A 584 -27.95 -17.65 -12.94
CA LEU A 584 -27.87 -17.09 -11.59
C LEU A 584 -26.45 -16.58 -11.31
N PRO A 585 -26.24 -15.25 -11.23
CA PRO A 585 -24.94 -14.69 -10.91
C PRO A 585 -24.46 -15.16 -9.54
N PRO A 586 -23.16 -15.48 -9.39
CA PRO A 586 -22.62 -15.96 -8.12
C PRO A 586 -22.47 -14.86 -7.07
N LEU A 587 -22.62 -13.58 -7.45
CA LEU A 587 -22.59 -12.40 -6.59
C LEU A 587 -23.75 -11.46 -6.92
N PRO A 588 -24.15 -10.54 -6.01
CA PRO A 588 -25.15 -9.52 -6.30
C PRO A 588 -24.66 -8.57 -7.40
N GLN A 589 -24.98 -8.88 -8.66
CA GLN A 589 -24.58 -8.12 -9.85
C GLN A 589 -25.77 -7.32 -10.40
N LEU A 590 -26.60 -7.91 -11.27
CA LEU A 590 -27.66 -7.16 -11.99
C LEU A 590 -28.78 -6.64 -11.08
N HIS A 591 -29.04 -7.31 -9.96
CA HIS A 591 -30.05 -6.89 -8.97
C HIS A 591 -29.47 -6.08 -7.81
N ARG A 592 -28.20 -5.70 -7.89
CA ARG A 592 -27.58 -4.87 -6.86
C ARG A 592 -28.24 -3.49 -6.83
N PRO A 593 -28.54 -2.92 -5.65
CA PRO A 593 -29.05 -1.55 -5.55
C PRO A 593 -28.09 -0.56 -6.20
N VAL A 594 -28.64 0.37 -6.99
CA VAL A 594 -27.86 1.42 -7.66
C VAL A 594 -28.52 2.78 -7.51
N VAL A 595 -27.71 3.82 -7.43
CA VAL A 595 -28.17 5.21 -7.53
C VAL A 595 -27.83 5.70 -8.93
N VAL A 596 -28.86 5.86 -9.76
CA VAL A 596 -28.74 6.42 -11.10
C VAL A 596 -28.96 7.93 -11.01
N LEU A 597 -27.91 8.70 -11.33
CA LEU A 597 -28.01 10.15 -11.39
C LEU A 597 -28.70 10.59 -12.70
N THR A 598 -29.60 11.56 -12.58
CA THR A 598 -30.17 12.27 -13.72
C THR A 598 -29.10 13.08 -14.47
N GLY A 599 -29.39 13.49 -15.71
CA GLY A 599 -28.48 14.35 -16.47
C GLY A 599 -28.13 15.67 -15.76
N ALA A 600 -29.10 16.25 -15.04
CA ALA A 600 -28.90 17.46 -14.24
C ALA A 600 -27.99 17.19 -13.03
N GLU A 601 -28.21 16.10 -12.30
CA GLU A 601 -27.38 15.73 -11.14
C GLU A 601 -25.94 15.40 -11.56
N ARG A 602 -25.74 14.76 -12.72
CA ARG A 602 -24.39 14.53 -13.26
C ARG A 602 -23.65 15.82 -13.60
N ALA A 603 -24.36 16.84 -14.07
CA ALA A 603 -23.77 18.14 -14.39
C ALA A 603 -23.60 19.04 -13.16
N ALA A 604 -24.28 18.73 -12.06
CA ALA A 604 -24.19 19.49 -10.83
C ALA A 604 -22.84 19.25 -10.13
N THR A 605 -22.33 20.27 -9.44
CA THR A 605 -21.16 20.16 -8.57
C THR A 605 -21.54 19.95 -7.10
N SER A 606 -22.82 20.10 -6.76
CA SER A 606 -23.39 19.86 -5.45
C SER A 606 -24.79 19.25 -5.58
N LEU A 607 -25.13 18.35 -4.67
CA LEU A 607 -26.44 17.73 -4.55
C LEU A 607 -26.99 17.95 -3.14
N ALA A 608 -28.31 18.02 -3.01
CA ALA A 608 -28.95 17.98 -1.71
C ALA A 608 -28.67 16.63 -1.02
N GLY A 609 -28.39 16.66 0.29
CA GLY A 609 -28.20 15.45 1.07
C GLY A 609 -29.48 14.61 1.20
N PRO A 610 -29.37 13.30 1.46
CA PRO A 610 -30.52 12.41 1.62
C PRO A 610 -31.43 12.74 2.82
N GLY A 611 -31.06 13.70 3.66
CA GLY A 611 -31.86 14.13 4.80
C GLY A 611 -31.47 13.44 6.11
N PRO A 612 -32.42 13.13 7.01
CA PRO A 612 -32.12 12.63 8.34
C PRO A 612 -31.47 11.23 8.29
N VAL A 613 -30.44 11.02 9.10
CA VAL A 613 -29.76 9.74 9.30
C VAL A 613 -29.51 9.49 10.80
N PRO A 614 -29.66 8.25 11.29
CA PRO A 614 -29.36 7.95 12.68
C PRO A 614 -27.87 8.12 13.01
N ALA A 615 -27.57 8.53 14.25
CA ALA A 615 -26.20 8.74 14.71
C ALA A 615 -25.36 7.45 14.62
N GLU A 616 -25.96 6.30 14.92
CA GLU A 616 -25.34 4.98 14.80
C GLU A 616 -24.97 4.62 13.36
N HIS A 617 -25.74 5.08 12.37
CA HIS A 617 -25.40 4.88 10.96
C HIS A 617 -24.16 5.67 10.60
N VAL A 618 -24.07 6.93 11.04
CA VAL A 618 -22.89 7.77 10.83
C VAL A 618 -21.64 7.16 11.47
N LEU A 619 -21.75 6.65 12.71
CA LEU A 619 -20.65 5.91 13.35
C LEU A 619 -20.30 4.63 12.58
N GLY A 620 -21.30 3.97 11.98
CA GLY A 620 -21.11 2.84 11.07
C GLY A 620 -20.32 3.22 9.81
N LEU A 621 -20.63 4.36 9.19
CA LEU A 621 -19.90 4.89 8.04
C LEU A 621 -18.43 5.13 8.38
N LEU A 622 -18.14 5.76 9.53
CA LEU A 622 -16.76 5.97 10.01
C LEU A 622 -15.95 4.67 10.20
N ARG A 623 -16.62 3.53 10.43
CA ARG A 623 -15.98 2.20 10.49
C ARG A 623 -15.84 1.54 9.12
N ARG A 624 -16.56 2.03 8.10
CA ARG A 624 -16.61 1.49 6.74
C ARG A 624 -15.95 2.44 5.73
N GLY A 625 -14.74 2.90 6.04
CA GLY A 625 -13.91 3.65 5.09
C GLY A 625 -14.21 5.15 4.97
N TRP A 626 -15.31 5.64 5.57
CA TRP A 626 -15.53 7.08 5.69
C TRP A 626 -14.61 7.68 6.74
N GLN A 627 -14.19 8.91 6.51
CA GLN A 627 -13.34 9.69 7.41
C GLN A 627 -14.04 10.98 7.76
N GLY A 628 -13.83 11.48 8.99
CA GLY A 628 -14.44 12.72 9.46
C GLY A 628 -13.44 13.80 9.85
N ASN A 629 -13.90 15.05 9.91
CA ASN A 629 -13.05 16.23 10.17
C ASN A 629 -12.70 16.51 11.65
N GLY A 630 -13.38 15.91 12.64
CA GLY A 630 -13.14 16.14 14.08
C GLY A 630 -12.15 15.20 14.80
N HIS A 631 -10.87 15.18 14.42
CA HIS A 631 -9.90 14.20 14.97
C HIS A 631 -8.96 14.69 16.09
N ASP A 632 -8.91 15.99 16.39
CA ASP A 632 -7.86 16.53 17.29
C ASP A 632 -8.21 16.46 18.78
N THR A 633 -9.48 16.23 19.13
CA THR A 633 -9.94 16.01 20.51
C THR A 633 -11.20 15.16 20.49
N ALA A 634 -11.37 14.29 21.51
CA ALA A 634 -12.56 13.44 21.68
C ALA A 634 -13.91 14.21 21.78
N GLN A 635 -13.85 15.55 21.84
CA GLN A 635 -14.99 16.45 21.98
C GLN A 635 -15.39 17.17 20.68
N ARG A 636 -14.60 17.06 19.60
CA ARG A 636 -14.87 17.80 18.35
C ARG A 636 -15.89 17.05 17.50
N LEU A 637 -16.86 17.79 16.94
CA LEU A 637 -17.90 17.23 16.07
C LEU A 637 -17.36 16.99 14.66
N HIS A 638 -17.64 15.81 14.12
CA HIS A 638 -17.59 15.50 12.70
C HIS A 638 -18.80 16.14 12.03
N THR A 639 -18.63 17.34 11.49
CA THR A 639 -19.64 18.03 10.67
C THR A 639 -19.49 17.71 9.20
N GLN A 640 -18.40 17.04 8.81
CA GLN A 640 -18.17 16.61 7.43
C GLN A 640 -17.55 15.22 7.45
N LEU A 641 -18.06 14.37 6.56
CA LEU A 641 -17.56 13.03 6.30
C LEU A 641 -17.16 12.93 4.85
N TRP A 642 -16.09 12.22 4.54
CA TRP A 642 -15.74 11.91 3.16
C TRP A 642 -15.38 10.46 2.98
N HIS A 643 -15.64 9.96 1.77
CA HIS A 643 -15.25 8.63 1.33
C HIS A 643 -14.44 8.75 0.04
N ARG A 644 -13.31 8.05 -0.03
CA ARG A 644 -12.46 8.07 -1.23
C ARG A 644 -13.18 7.39 -2.39
N LEU A 645 -13.03 8.00 -3.57
CA LEU A 645 -13.44 7.49 -4.86
C LEU A 645 -12.19 7.25 -5.73
N PRO A 646 -12.29 6.43 -6.79
CA PRO A 646 -11.26 6.33 -7.82
C PRO A 646 -10.95 7.70 -8.46
N GLY A 647 -9.81 7.80 -9.15
CA GLY A 647 -9.39 9.04 -9.83
C GLY A 647 -8.88 10.13 -8.89
N GLY A 648 -8.60 9.81 -7.62
CA GLY A 648 -8.15 10.79 -6.64
C GLY A 648 -9.24 11.75 -6.18
N LEU A 649 -10.51 11.38 -6.36
CA LEU A 649 -11.69 12.11 -5.90
C LEU A 649 -12.21 11.54 -4.57
N ALA A 650 -13.03 12.31 -3.86
CA ALA A 650 -13.78 11.86 -2.70
C ALA A 650 -15.18 12.45 -2.73
N LEU A 651 -16.17 11.63 -2.35
CA LEU A 651 -17.49 12.14 -2.03
C LEU A 651 -17.44 12.72 -0.62
N VAL A 652 -17.96 13.92 -0.45
CA VAL A 652 -18.04 14.61 0.83
C VAL A 652 -19.51 14.83 1.17
N ALA A 653 -19.85 14.59 2.43
CA ALA A 653 -21.18 14.77 2.99
C ALA A 653 -21.10 15.72 4.19
N GLU A 654 -21.88 16.81 4.15
CA GLU A 654 -22.04 17.73 5.28
C GLU A 654 -23.13 17.24 6.22
N MET A 655 -22.80 17.18 7.51
CA MET A 655 -23.61 16.70 8.61
C MET A 655 -24.02 17.85 9.53
N GLU A 656 -25.30 17.89 9.90
CA GLU A 656 -25.83 18.77 10.93
C GLU A 656 -26.57 17.97 12.02
N PRO A 657 -26.31 18.20 13.32
CA PRO A 657 -25.34 19.13 13.90
C PRO A 657 -23.88 18.62 13.90
N GLY A 658 -23.66 17.38 13.45
CA GLY A 658 -22.38 16.68 13.56
C GLY A 658 -22.33 15.73 14.77
N ILE A 659 -21.33 14.85 14.79
CA ILE A 659 -21.19 13.77 15.78
C ILE A 659 -19.75 13.63 16.29
N THR A 660 -19.52 13.28 17.56
CA THR A 660 -18.15 13.01 18.06
C THR A 660 -17.79 11.52 17.90
N THR A 661 -16.49 11.17 17.84
CA THR A 661 -16.08 9.75 17.85
C THR A 661 -16.47 9.01 19.15
N TRP A 662 -16.71 9.75 20.24
CA TRP A 662 -17.02 9.21 21.57
C TRP A 662 -18.51 9.19 21.90
N SER A 663 -19.38 9.71 21.03
CA SER A 663 -20.82 9.57 21.24
C SER A 663 -21.16 8.09 21.19
N ALA A 664 -21.27 7.46 22.35
CA ALA A 664 -21.91 6.16 22.48
C ALA A 664 -23.35 6.27 21.94
N THR A 665 -23.93 5.13 21.61
CA THR A 665 -25.32 4.94 21.18
C THR A 665 -26.27 5.97 21.79
N GLY A 666 -26.96 6.77 20.95
CA GLY A 666 -27.88 7.83 21.40
C GLY A 666 -27.43 9.28 21.16
N GLY A 667 -26.48 9.54 20.25
CA GLY A 667 -26.18 10.89 19.78
C GLY A 667 -27.40 11.58 19.12
N PRO A 668 -27.41 12.92 18.98
CA PRO A 668 -28.53 13.62 18.37
C PRO A 668 -28.75 13.13 16.93
N PRO A 669 -30.00 13.07 16.44
CA PRO A 669 -30.29 12.70 15.06
C PRO A 669 -29.48 13.61 14.13
N GLN A 670 -28.85 13.01 13.13
CA GLN A 670 -28.02 13.72 12.17
C GLN A 670 -28.84 13.99 10.91
N ARG A 671 -28.45 15.01 10.17
CA ARG A 671 -28.98 15.29 8.83
C ARG A 671 -27.81 15.47 7.89
N VAL A 672 -27.88 14.78 6.75
CA VAL A 672 -27.02 15.07 5.61
C VAL A 672 -27.65 16.23 4.84
N THR A 673 -26.99 17.38 4.83
CA THR A 673 -27.50 18.63 4.24
C THR A 673 -27.07 18.78 2.79
N GLU A 674 -25.81 18.48 2.48
CA GLU A 674 -25.19 18.68 1.18
C GLU A 674 -24.23 17.53 0.85
N LEU A 675 -24.15 17.18 -0.43
CA LEU A 675 -23.15 16.30 -1.01
C LEU A 675 -22.37 17.04 -2.10
N TRP A 676 -21.05 16.89 -2.11
CA TRP A 676 -20.21 17.36 -3.22
C TRP A 676 -19.02 16.43 -3.42
N VAL A 677 -18.33 16.62 -4.53
CA VAL A 677 -17.11 15.88 -4.86
C VAL A 677 -15.92 16.82 -4.76
N ASP A 678 -14.85 16.31 -4.16
CA ASP A 678 -13.60 17.03 -3.97
C ASP A 678 -12.41 16.12 -4.24
N ASP A 679 -11.19 16.67 -4.22
CA ASP A 679 -9.98 15.86 -4.31
C ASP A 679 -9.80 15.06 -3.01
N ALA A 680 -9.65 13.73 -3.13
CA ALA A 680 -9.48 12.77 -2.02
C ALA A 680 -8.28 13.04 -1.11
N TRP A 681 -7.39 13.90 -1.59
CA TRP A 681 -6.08 14.20 -1.06
C TRP A 681 -5.99 15.61 -0.48
N SER A 682 -7.10 16.35 -0.49
CA SER A 682 -7.17 17.63 0.19
C SER A 682 -7.49 17.38 1.67
N ASP A 683 -6.55 17.73 2.56
CA ASP A 683 -6.88 17.96 3.98
C ASP A 683 -7.71 19.25 4.15
N HIS A 684 -7.90 19.98 3.05
CA HIS A 684 -8.68 21.19 2.93
C HIS A 684 -9.87 20.92 2.01
N LEU A 685 -11.03 20.67 2.60
CA LEU A 685 -12.26 20.59 1.81
C LEU A 685 -12.53 21.95 1.16
N ARG A 686 -12.60 21.96 -0.17
CA ARG A 686 -12.82 23.18 -0.97
C ARG A 686 -14.22 23.71 -0.71
N ARG A 687 -14.31 24.98 -0.33
CA ARG A 687 -15.62 25.66 -0.23
C ARG A 687 -16.30 25.88 -1.58
N THR A 688 -15.57 25.85 -2.71
CA THR A 688 -16.18 25.97 -4.04
C THR A 688 -16.30 24.59 -4.68
N ARG A 689 -17.54 24.21 -4.99
CA ARG A 689 -17.87 22.92 -5.58
C ARG A 689 -17.64 23.02 -7.08
N HIS A 690 -16.67 22.27 -7.58
CA HIS A 690 -16.13 22.45 -8.93
C HIS A 690 -16.06 21.14 -9.72
N VAL A 691 -16.12 19.98 -9.07
CA VAL A 691 -16.15 18.67 -9.72
C VAL A 691 -17.60 18.27 -9.98
N PRO A 692 -18.03 18.12 -11.24
CA PRO A 692 -19.31 17.53 -11.57
C PRO A 692 -19.39 16.08 -11.08
N PHE A 693 -20.53 15.65 -10.56
CA PHE A 693 -20.73 14.25 -10.16
C PHE A 693 -20.57 13.27 -11.34
N GLY A 694 -20.80 13.74 -12.57
CA GLY A 694 -20.63 12.98 -13.80
C GLY A 694 -19.19 12.62 -14.15
N ASP A 695 -18.20 13.24 -13.51
CA ASP A 695 -16.77 12.95 -13.67
C ASP A 695 -16.30 11.84 -12.70
N CYS A 696 -17.13 11.49 -11.72
CA CYS A 696 -16.84 10.38 -10.82
C CYS A 696 -16.99 9.04 -11.50
N ASP A 697 -16.28 8.07 -10.95
CA ASP A 697 -16.52 6.66 -11.18
C ASP A 697 -17.98 6.29 -10.84
N PRO A 698 -18.82 5.90 -11.82
CA PRO A 698 -20.24 5.66 -11.59
C PRO A 698 -20.52 4.49 -10.64
N ALA A 699 -19.66 3.47 -10.64
CA ALA A 699 -19.79 2.32 -9.76
C ALA A 699 -19.48 2.72 -8.32
N ALA A 700 -18.30 3.28 -8.08
CA ALA A 700 -17.88 3.68 -6.74
C ALA A 700 -18.80 4.78 -6.15
N LEU A 701 -19.22 5.75 -6.97
CA LEU A 701 -20.15 6.78 -6.52
C LEU A 701 -21.51 6.19 -6.13
N SER A 702 -22.06 5.30 -6.96
CA SER A 702 -23.33 4.63 -6.64
C SER A 702 -23.24 3.87 -5.32
N GLU A 703 -22.17 3.11 -5.10
CA GLU A 703 -21.95 2.34 -3.88
C GLU A 703 -21.98 3.22 -2.63
N VAL A 704 -21.19 4.30 -2.65
CA VAL A 704 -21.09 5.23 -1.53
C VAL A 704 -22.43 5.94 -1.29
N LEU A 705 -23.16 6.30 -2.35
CA LEU A 705 -24.49 6.91 -2.23
C LEU A 705 -25.54 5.92 -1.68
N VAL A 706 -25.48 4.64 -2.07
CA VAL A 706 -26.33 3.59 -1.49
C VAL A 706 -26.05 3.44 0.00
N GLU A 707 -24.77 3.33 0.40
CA GLU A 707 -24.39 3.24 1.81
C GLU A 707 -24.88 4.44 2.63
N LEU A 708 -24.79 5.64 2.06
CA LEU A 708 -25.27 6.85 2.71
C LEU A 708 -26.80 6.86 2.88
N ARG A 709 -27.55 6.36 1.87
CA ARG A 709 -29.02 6.34 1.84
C ARG A 709 -29.64 5.18 2.62
N ALA A 710 -28.90 4.11 2.89
CA ALA A 710 -29.39 2.89 3.55
C ALA A 710 -29.89 3.08 5.01
N ALA A 711 -29.83 4.31 5.55
CA ALA A 711 -30.35 4.67 6.87
C ALA A 711 -31.85 5.04 6.90
N GLY A 712 -32.52 5.04 5.73
CA GLY A 712 -33.88 5.54 5.56
C GLY A 712 -35.00 4.51 5.53
N ASP A 713 -34.71 3.20 5.68
CA ASP A 713 -35.72 2.11 5.64
C ASP A 713 -35.89 1.41 6.99
#